data_AF-A0A1H7Z951-F1
#
_entry.id   AF-A0A1H7Z951-F1
#
_cell.length_a   1.000
_cell.length_b   1.000
_cell.length_c   1.000
_cell.angle_alpha   90.00
_cell.angle_beta   90.00
_cell.angle_gamma   90.00
#
_symmetry.space_group_name_H-M   'P 1'
#
loop_
_entity.id
_entity.type
_entity.pdbx_description
1 polymer ?
#
loop_
_entity_poly.entity_id
_entity_poly.type
_entity_poly.pdbx_seq_one_letter_code
_entity_poly.pdbx_strand_id
1 'polypeptide(L)'
;MVYKYTNNKLTDYNLQVLIDGLLKHSHKPMTIEEIEKALLVLDKRIDLNEIEEILNNDDSFKCVNYKTWINKNNKFIRHSKYKEFYGDFKQQLDEILNDLDERKKYILFNRTFISNKPTLSELGNEFGLSRERVRQLENQAIRQIMHPQRRSSYMRYFKLLEKVFVETRVMNLDGFWSHPVIKECFSNIDLDFLINFYNECNHNKEQKQIQLLYNKYLVHMKPQYYELLWRRIRNELTTKTNIAELKDIVQFFSKFMIKNEEFLKEAIFRKSNIIKIEAKLLIKEKKVYETDKIKLILSLIGKPVHYKQVAGLYNQYFTETTAHNIHSKLNSYDGDFIRVDSGTYGLTSWDCEEDIYVRDLNYQILKEEKKPLHYKEVAKKVLEHKEVEARTVYHYLIDNKRIFNYSSGLFALKEWKDDEKIASKYHINSWRIKASEQDRVYDYFLGSFNGRKGRLVSLHKISKKYYYEDHLKVSKKIIKRMQIKNQISGIDTKGRIYNLYFDQELRAFKGIKKFLKDNDLKIGDYLYVEYYSDQIVKFHKQSEYEEDYKPILETDLHQVNSNIVINEVLNASKADIKDGQRIEIVDLESAIEYGLRYGHVNFNELIKLNYNQEEVSDHFEAIQLLDRKNIEIVYD
;
A
#
# COMPACT_ATOMS: atom_id res chain seq x y z
N MET A 1 -64.49 36.64 4.70
CA MET A 1 -65.82 35.99 4.76
C MET A 1 -66.10 35.60 6.20
N VAL A 2 -67.35 35.74 6.64
CA VAL A 2 -67.84 35.32 7.96
C VAL A 2 -67.74 33.80 8.05
N TYR A 3 -67.09 33.25 9.08
CA TYR A 3 -67.16 31.82 9.39
C TYR A 3 -67.68 31.62 10.81
N LYS A 4 -68.71 30.76 10.91
CA LYS A 4 -69.26 30.28 12.18
C LYS A 4 -68.19 29.46 12.91
N TYR A 5 -67.78 29.93 14.08
CA TYR A 5 -67.09 29.12 15.07
C TYR A 5 -68.09 28.08 15.60
N THR A 6 -67.95 26.83 15.19
CA THR A 6 -68.56 25.70 15.88
C THR A 6 -67.47 24.72 16.28
N ASN A 7 -67.21 24.66 17.58
CA ASN A 7 -66.50 23.59 18.30
C ASN A 7 -65.12 23.17 17.75
N ASN A 8 -64.07 23.98 17.98
CA ASN A 8 -62.65 23.58 18.15
C ASN A 8 -62.05 22.48 17.24
N LYS A 9 -62.59 22.24 16.05
CA LYS A 9 -62.03 21.38 14.99
C LYS A 9 -62.30 22.04 13.66
N LEU A 10 -61.24 22.57 13.05
CA LEU A 10 -61.20 23.02 11.66
C LEU A 10 -61.30 21.75 10.78
N THR A 11 -62.51 21.28 10.51
CA THR A 11 -62.79 20.16 9.58
C THR A 11 -62.73 20.67 8.14
N ASP A 12 -61.87 20.06 7.33
CA ASP A 12 -61.72 20.18 5.86
C ASP A 12 -61.94 21.58 5.27
N TYR A 13 -60.92 22.43 5.40
CA TYR A 13 -60.81 23.59 4.54
C TYR A 13 -60.47 23.12 3.13
N ASN A 14 -61.30 23.46 2.15
CA ASN A 14 -60.92 23.29 0.76
C ASN A 14 -59.76 24.26 0.47
N LEU A 15 -58.55 23.73 0.34
CA LEU A 15 -57.32 24.48 0.08
C LEU A 15 -57.47 25.39 -1.16
N GLN A 16 -58.21 24.95 -2.17
CA GLN A 16 -58.54 25.73 -3.36
C GLN A 16 -59.33 27.02 -3.03
N VAL A 17 -60.28 26.95 -2.09
CA VAL A 17 -61.08 28.12 -1.66
C VAL A 17 -60.21 29.12 -0.90
N LEU A 18 -59.27 28.63 -0.09
CA LEU A 18 -58.32 29.48 0.62
C LEU A 18 -57.37 30.19 -0.35
N ILE A 19 -56.83 29.46 -1.34
CA ILE A 19 -55.97 30.02 -2.39
C ILE A 19 -56.75 31.03 -3.25
N ASP A 20 -57.99 30.72 -3.67
CA ASP A 20 -58.86 31.65 -4.41
C ASP A 20 -59.08 32.93 -3.63
N GLY A 21 -59.52 32.82 -2.37
CA GLY A 21 -59.74 33.96 -1.49
C GLY A 21 -58.49 34.83 -1.31
N LEU A 22 -57.34 34.20 -1.06
CA LEU A 22 -56.06 34.89 -0.87
C LEU A 22 -55.65 35.65 -2.13
N LEU A 23 -55.59 34.97 -3.28
CA LEU A 23 -55.10 35.54 -4.53
C LEU A 23 -56.09 36.51 -5.19
N LYS A 24 -57.38 36.42 -4.87
CA LYS A 24 -58.42 37.36 -5.37
C LYS A 24 -58.39 38.70 -4.65
N HIS A 25 -57.98 38.71 -3.39
CA HIS A 25 -57.91 39.90 -2.54
C HIS A 25 -56.49 40.44 -2.35
N SER A 26 -55.46 39.75 -2.84
CA SER A 26 -54.09 40.23 -2.78
C SER A 26 -53.89 41.52 -3.58
N HIS A 27 -53.04 42.42 -3.10
CA HIS A 27 -52.67 43.65 -3.82
C HIS A 27 -51.50 43.45 -4.79
N LYS A 28 -51.04 42.21 -4.96
CA LYS A 28 -49.95 41.82 -5.85
C LYS A 28 -50.06 40.33 -6.22
N PRO A 29 -49.49 39.89 -7.36
CA PRO A 29 -49.19 38.48 -7.57
C PRO A 29 -48.33 37.94 -6.43
N MET A 30 -48.52 36.69 -6.06
CA MET A 30 -47.79 36.03 -4.97
C MET A 30 -46.99 34.84 -5.50
N THR A 31 -45.80 34.62 -4.95
CA THR A 31 -45.06 33.38 -5.23
C THR A 31 -45.73 32.18 -4.54
N ILE A 32 -45.49 30.96 -5.01
CA ILE A 32 -45.98 29.74 -4.34
C ILE A 32 -45.53 29.73 -2.86
N GLU A 33 -44.28 30.13 -2.57
CA GLU A 33 -43.76 30.26 -1.20
C GLU A 33 -44.48 31.34 -0.36
N GLU A 34 -44.85 32.47 -0.98
CA GLU A 34 -45.64 33.50 -0.29
C GLU A 34 -47.07 33.02 0.01
N ILE A 35 -47.65 32.23 -0.89
CA ILE A 35 -48.97 31.59 -0.70
C ILE A 35 -48.86 30.58 0.44
N GLU A 36 -47.91 29.66 0.38
CA GLU A 36 -47.64 28.67 1.43
C GLU A 36 -47.47 29.35 2.78
N LYS A 37 -46.56 30.33 2.89
CA LYS A 37 -46.30 31.06 4.14
C LYS A 37 -47.55 31.75 4.68
N ALA A 38 -48.41 32.29 3.83
CA ALA A 38 -49.67 32.90 4.24
C ALA A 38 -50.68 31.87 4.77
N LEU A 39 -50.69 30.67 4.18
CA LEU A 39 -51.61 29.59 4.53
C LEU A 39 -51.13 28.76 5.75
N LEU A 40 -49.82 28.65 5.97
CA LEU A 40 -49.23 27.95 7.14
C LEU A 40 -49.65 28.57 8.50
N VAL A 41 -50.12 29.82 8.49
CA VAL A 41 -50.73 30.46 9.68
C VAL A 41 -52.07 29.81 10.05
N LEU A 42 -52.77 29.24 9.07
CA LEU A 42 -54.06 28.58 9.24
C LEU A 42 -53.91 27.07 9.50
N ASP A 43 -53.02 26.39 8.75
CA ASP A 43 -52.73 24.97 8.93
C ASP A 43 -51.26 24.65 8.60
N LYS A 44 -50.55 24.07 9.57
CA LYS A 44 -49.13 23.71 9.46
C LYS A 44 -48.86 22.49 8.57
N ARG A 45 -49.90 21.80 8.10
CA ARG A 45 -49.80 20.58 7.28
C ARG A 45 -49.81 20.85 5.78
N ILE A 46 -50.01 22.11 5.36
CA ILE A 46 -50.12 22.49 3.95
C ILE A 46 -48.78 22.23 3.25
N ASP A 47 -48.84 21.53 2.12
CA ASP A 47 -47.68 21.19 1.29
C ASP A 47 -47.61 22.07 0.04
N LEU A 48 -46.39 22.45 -0.36
CA LEU A 48 -46.12 23.25 -1.56
C LEU A 48 -46.62 22.57 -2.84
N ASN A 49 -46.48 21.25 -2.94
CA ASN A 49 -46.86 20.51 -4.13
C ASN A 49 -48.38 20.54 -4.34
N GLU A 50 -49.16 20.48 -3.26
CA GLU A 50 -50.63 20.56 -3.31
C GLU A 50 -51.09 21.95 -3.79
N ILE A 51 -50.43 23.02 -3.31
CA ILE A 51 -50.67 24.38 -3.79
C ILE A 51 -50.36 24.49 -5.30
N GLU A 52 -49.21 23.98 -5.73
CA GLU A 52 -48.77 24.03 -7.13
C GLU A 52 -49.72 23.24 -8.05
N GLU A 53 -50.19 22.07 -7.62
CA GLU A 53 -51.17 21.26 -8.36
C GLU A 53 -52.50 22.00 -8.54
N ILE A 54 -53.04 22.62 -7.47
CA ILE A 54 -54.27 23.41 -7.55
C ILE A 54 -54.11 24.58 -8.53
N LEU A 55 -53.01 25.33 -8.42
CA LEU A 55 -52.77 26.51 -9.24
C LEU A 55 -52.62 26.16 -10.73
N ASN A 56 -51.99 25.03 -11.05
CA ASN A 56 -51.82 24.56 -12.42
C ASN A 56 -53.12 24.02 -13.04
N ASN A 57 -54.01 23.42 -12.23
CA ASN A 57 -55.23 22.76 -12.71
C ASN A 57 -56.47 23.66 -12.73
N ASP A 58 -56.46 24.78 -12.01
CA ASP A 58 -57.61 25.68 -11.92
C ASP A 58 -57.45 26.92 -12.81
N ASP A 59 -58.31 26.99 -13.83
CA ASP A 59 -58.37 28.07 -14.81
C ASP A 59 -58.67 29.46 -14.22
N SER A 60 -59.10 29.57 -12.97
CA SER A 60 -59.27 30.86 -12.30
C SER A 60 -57.92 31.54 -11.99
N PHE A 61 -56.83 30.77 -11.94
CA PHE A 61 -55.48 31.29 -11.69
C PHE A 61 -54.68 31.48 -12.96
N LYS A 62 -53.69 32.36 -12.87
CA LYS A 62 -52.75 32.61 -13.94
C LYS A 62 -51.34 32.76 -13.38
N CYS A 63 -50.42 31.99 -13.94
CA CYS A 63 -49.00 32.16 -13.71
C CYS A 63 -48.52 33.39 -14.50
N VAL A 64 -47.98 34.39 -13.81
CA VAL A 64 -47.59 35.68 -14.39
C VAL A 64 -46.08 35.94 -14.31
N ASN A 65 -45.35 35.05 -13.64
CA ASN A 65 -43.89 35.04 -13.57
C ASN A 65 -43.44 33.64 -13.10
N TYR A 66 -42.14 33.38 -12.97
CA TYR A 66 -41.65 32.12 -12.41
C TYR A 66 -42.25 31.85 -11.03
N LYS A 67 -42.99 30.74 -10.88
CA LYS A 67 -43.74 30.35 -9.68
C LYS A 67 -44.56 31.47 -9.04
N THR A 68 -45.04 32.45 -9.81
CA THR A 68 -45.78 33.61 -9.29
C THR A 68 -47.16 33.65 -9.91
N TRP A 69 -48.18 33.63 -9.06
CA TRP A 69 -49.56 33.42 -9.44
C TRP A 69 -50.46 34.57 -9.03
N ILE A 70 -51.54 34.73 -9.77
CA ILE A 70 -52.62 35.65 -9.45
C ILE A 70 -53.96 35.04 -9.86
N ASN A 71 -55.03 35.42 -9.18
CA ASN A 71 -56.38 35.10 -9.60
C ASN A 71 -56.81 36.03 -10.74
N LYS A 72 -57.33 35.49 -11.85
CA LYS A 72 -57.78 36.26 -13.04
C LYS A 72 -58.86 37.30 -12.70
N ASN A 73 -59.63 37.08 -11.63
CA ASN A 73 -60.68 37.99 -11.16
C ASN A 73 -60.20 39.02 -10.12
N ASN A 74 -58.90 39.08 -9.83
CA ASN A 74 -58.36 40.03 -8.87
C ASN A 74 -58.59 41.47 -9.34
N LYS A 75 -59.23 42.30 -8.49
CA LYS A 75 -59.61 43.69 -8.80
C LYS A 75 -58.40 44.59 -9.13
N PHE A 76 -57.21 44.26 -8.62
CA PHE A 76 -55.96 44.97 -8.88
C PHE A 76 -55.48 44.80 -10.33
N ILE A 77 -55.82 43.69 -11.01
CA ILE A 77 -55.40 43.41 -12.39
C ILE A 77 -55.97 44.43 -13.38
N ARG A 78 -57.18 44.93 -13.15
CA ARG A 78 -57.85 45.87 -14.07
C ARG A 78 -57.14 47.23 -14.19
N HIS A 79 -56.25 47.56 -13.24
CA HIS A 79 -55.59 48.87 -13.18
C HIS A 79 -54.05 48.82 -13.26
N SER A 80 -53.43 47.64 -13.27
CA SER A 80 -51.98 47.51 -13.08
C SER A 80 -51.22 47.05 -14.33
N LYS A 81 -49.94 47.50 -14.42
CA LYS A 81 -48.95 47.33 -15.51
C LYS A 81 -48.57 45.87 -15.86
N TYR A 82 -49.31 44.84 -15.47
CA TYR A 82 -48.90 43.42 -15.68
C TYR A 82 -48.97 42.94 -17.14
N LYS A 83 -49.24 43.82 -18.12
CA LYS A 83 -48.90 43.56 -19.54
C LYS A 83 -47.41 43.31 -19.76
N GLU A 84 -46.54 43.67 -18.82
CA GLU A 84 -45.09 43.46 -18.90
C GLU A 84 -44.63 41.99 -18.82
N PHE A 85 -45.52 41.03 -18.53
CA PHE A 85 -45.15 39.62 -18.35
C PHE A 85 -45.57 38.70 -19.49
N TYR A 86 -46.14 39.27 -20.56
CA TYR A 86 -46.61 38.52 -21.73
C TYR A 86 -45.87 38.97 -23.00
N GLY A 87 -45.54 38.00 -23.83
CA GLY A 87 -44.96 38.23 -25.15
C GLY A 87 -44.11 37.06 -25.61
N ASP A 88 -44.10 36.85 -26.92
CA ASP A 88 -43.16 35.96 -27.57
C ASP A 88 -41.79 36.66 -27.59
N PHE A 89 -40.79 36.07 -26.94
CA PHE A 89 -39.42 36.60 -26.96
C PHE A 89 -38.90 36.68 -28.41
N LYS A 90 -39.31 35.76 -29.29
CA LYS A 90 -38.90 35.73 -30.69
C LYS A 90 -39.41 36.94 -31.45
N GLN A 91 -40.69 37.25 -31.32
CA GLN A 91 -41.28 38.40 -31.99
C GLN A 91 -40.58 39.70 -31.60
N GLN A 92 -40.34 39.90 -30.30
CA GLN A 92 -39.64 41.11 -29.83
C GLN A 92 -38.18 41.14 -30.24
N LEU A 93 -37.54 39.98 -30.31
CA LEU A 93 -36.18 39.88 -30.82
C LEU A 93 -36.13 40.22 -32.31
N ASP A 94 -37.04 39.70 -33.13
CA ASP A 94 -37.13 39.97 -34.56
C ASP A 94 -37.33 41.48 -34.82
N GLU A 95 -38.17 42.15 -34.03
CA GLU A 95 -38.34 43.62 -34.09
C GLU A 95 -37.02 44.38 -33.85
N ILE A 96 -36.23 43.95 -32.85
CA ILE A 96 -34.93 44.57 -32.53
C ILE A 96 -33.89 44.29 -33.59
N LEU A 97 -33.92 43.06 -34.14
CA LEU A 97 -32.97 42.61 -35.12
C LEU A 97 -33.27 43.19 -36.50
N ASN A 98 -34.53 43.54 -36.83
CA ASN A 98 -34.91 44.12 -38.11
C ASN A 98 -34.16 45.42 -38.45
N ASP A 99 -33.79 46.20 -37.43
CA ASP A 99 -33.00 47.43 -37.59
C ASP A 99 -31.50 47.19 -37.88
N LEU A 100 -31.03 45.94 -37.82
CA LEU A 100 -29.64 45.60 -38.16
C LEU A 100 -29.51 45.39 -39.66
N ASP A 101 -28.33 45.68 -40.20
CA ASP A 101 -27.99 45.31 -41.57
C ASP A 101 -28.02 43.77 -41.74
N GLU A 102 -28.43 43.28 -42.91
CA GLU A 102 -28.57 41.85 -43.19
C GLU A 102 -27.30 41.05 -42.90
N ARG A 103 -26.12 41.62 -43.17
CA ARG A 103 -24.84 40.95 -42.86
C ARG A 103 -24.62 40.81 -41.37
N LYS A 104 -25.02 41.82 -40.58
CA LYS A 104 -24.92 41.77 -39.11
C LYS A 104 -25.89 40.74 -38.54
N LYS A 105 -27.14 40.70 -39.03
CA LYS A 105 -28.12 39.67 -38.63
C LYS A 105 -27.56 38.28 -38.92
N TYR A 106 -27.02 38.07 -40.12
CA TYR A 106 -26.44 36.79 -40.52
C TYR A 106 -25.29 36.37 -39.60
N ILE A 107 -24.34 37.27 -39.30
CA ILE A 107 -23.22 36.98 -38.40
C ILE A 107 -23.72 36.61 -36.99
N LEU A 108 -24.76 37.26 -36.49
CA LEU A 108 -25.32 36.94 -35.17
C LEU A 108 -25.95 35.54 -35.12
N PHE A 109 -26.78 35.19 -36.10
CA PHE A 109 -27.48 33.90 -36.15
C PHE A 109 -26.57 32.73 -36.51
N ASN A 110 -25.65 32.92 -37.46
CA ASN A 110 -24.79 31.85 -37.95
C ASN A 110 -23.45 31.74 -37.22
N ARG A 111 -23.19 32.58 -36.20
CA ARG A 111 -21.97 32.49 -35.39
C ARG A 111 -22.15 32.87 -33.95
N THR A 112 -22.64 34.08 -33.66
CA THR A 112 -22.58 34.59 -32.28
C THR A 112 -23.45 33.77 -31.33
N PHE A 113 -24.67 33.42 -31.75
CA PHE A 113 -25.66 32.79 -30.89
C PHE A 113 -25.82 31.28 -31.08
N ILE A 114 -25.06 30.65 -31.97
CA ILE A 114 -25.08 29.18 -32.12
C ILE A 114 -23.94 28.52 -31.34
N SER A 115 -24.11 27.24 -30.99
CA SER A 115 -23.08 26.47 -30.31
C SER A 115 -21.89 26.13 -31.20
N ASN A 116 -22.14 25.70 -32.44
CA ASN A 116 -21.07 25.37 -33.39
C ASN A 116 -20.66 26.60 -34.20
N LYS A 117 -19.89 27.49 -33.58
CA LYS A 117 -19.50 28.77 -34.17
C LYS A 117 -18.51 28.55 -35.33
N PRO A 118 -18.84 28.90 -36.58
CA PRO A 118 -17.84 28.94 -37.65
C PRO A 118 -16.72 29.88 -37.25
N THR A 119 -15.52 29.72 -37.80
CA THR A 119 -14.40 30.61 -37.49
C THR A 119 -14.60 31.99 -38.14
N LEU A 120 -13.93 33.01 -37.61
CA LEU A 120 -13.98 34.36 -38.21
C LEU A 120 -13.41 34.34 -39.64
N SER A 121 -12.55 33.37 -39.95
CA SER A 121 -11.97 33.18 -41.27
C SER A 121 -12.94 32.53 -42.23
N GLU A 122 -13.72 31.53 -41.79
CA GLU A 122 -14.75 30.89 -42.62
C GLU A 122 -15.80 31.90 -43.08
N LEU A 123 -16.35 32.68 -42.13
CA LEU A 123 -17.28 33.76 -42.46
C LEU A 123 -16.61 34.88 -43.26
N GLY A 124 -15.32 35.14 -43.02
CA GLY A 124 -14.54 36.09 -43.81
C GLY A 124 -14.49 35.69 -45.28
N ASN A 125 -14.21 34.42 -45.56
CA ASN A 125 -14.17 33.87 -46.91
C ASN A 125 -15.56 33.90 -47.58
N GLU A 126 -16.61 33.55 -46.84
CA GLU A 126 -18.00 33.56 -47.32
C GLU A 126 -18.44 34.97 -47.77
N PHE A 127 -18.08 36.00 -47.00
CA PHE A 127 -18.46 37.39 -47.27
C PHE A 127 -17.41 38.20 -48.04
N GLY A 128 -16.27 37.62 -48.41
CA GLY A 128 -15.15 38.34 -49.01
C GLY A 128 -14.55 39.43 -48.10
N LEU A 129 -14.56 39.20 -46.77
CA LEU A 129 -14.11 40.12 -45.74
C LEU A 129 -12.89 39.57 -45.00
N SER A 130 -12.07 40.47 -44.45
CA SER A 130 -11.03 40.05 -43.52
C SER A 130 -11.63 39.52 -42.22
N ARG A 131 -10.91 38.60 -41.57
CA ARG A 131 -11.24 38.08 -40.23
C ARG A 131 -11.57 39.20 -39.22
N GLU A 132 -10.77 40.25 -39.24
CA GLU A 132 -10.93 41.40 -38.34
C GLU A 132 -12.19 42.20 -38.69
N ARG A 133 -12.55 42.31 -39.98
CA ARG A 133 -13.78 42.99 -40.39
C ARG A 133 -15.03 42.25 -39.94
N VAL A 134 -15.04 40.92 -40.01
CA VAL A 134 -16.15 40.10 -39.47
C VAL A 134 -16.29 40.33 -37.95
N ARG A 135 -15.17 40.32 -37.21
CA ARG A 135 -15.15 40.61 -35.76
C ARG A 135 -15.69 42.01 -35.44
N GLN A 136 -15.36 43.01 -36.26
CA GLN A 136 -15.88 44.37 -36.09
C GLN A 136 -17.39 44.42 -36.30
N LEU A 137 -17.92 43.77 -37.34
CA LEU A 137 -19.35 43.69 -37.62
C LEU A 137 -20.11 42.99 -36.49
N GLU A 138 -19.58 41.87 -35.99
CA GLU A 138 -20.12 41.14 -34.82
C GLU A 138 -20.22 42.07 -33.60
N ASN A 139 -19.12 42.73 -33.23
CA ASN A 139 -19.09 43.64 -32.08
C ASN A 139 -19.97 44.89 -32.26
N GLN A 140 -20.15 45.37 -33.49
CA GLN A 140 -21.07 46.47 -33.78
C GLN A 140 -22.53 46.02 -33.61
N ALA A 141 -22.86 44.82 -34.08
CA ALA A 141 -24.21 44.26 -33.96
C ALA A 141 -24.59 44.04 -32.49
N ILE A 142 -23.69 43.44 -31.69
CA ILE A 142 -23.89 43.24 -30.24
C ILE A 142 -24.07 44.58 -29.53
N ARG A 143 -23.24 45.60 -29.83
CA ARG A 143 -23.37 46.95 -29.25
C ARG A 143 -24.72 47.60 -29.58
N GLN A 144 -25.22 47.40 -30.80
CA GLN A 144 -26.53 47.91 -31.22
C GLN A 144 -27.66 47.22 -30.44
N ILE A 145 -27.62 45.89 -30.26
CA ILE A 145 -28.61 45.14 -29.48
C ILE A 145 -28.60 45.52 -28.00
N MET A 146 -27.41 45.77 -27.43
CA MET A 146 -27.25 46.16 -26.03
C MET A 146 -27.53 47.65 -25.75
N HIS A 147 -27.88 48.45 -26.77
CA HIS A 147 -28.24 49.84 -26.56
C HIS A 147 -29.44 49.95 -25.59
N PRO A 148 -29.44 50.86 -24.59
CA PRO A 148 -30.46 50.90 -23.55
C PRO A 148 -31.91 50.88 -24.04
N GLN A 149 -32.20 51.58 -25.15
CA GLN A 149 -33.54 51.62 -25.76
C GLN A 149 -34.00 50.27 -26.31
N ARG A 150 -33.09 49.48 -26.88
CA ARG A 150 -33.39 48.12 -27.39
C ARG A 150 -33.32 47.09 -26.28
N ARG A 151 -32.39 47.26 -25.34
CA ARG A 151 -32.28 46.41 -24.17
C ARG A 151 -33.55 46.39 -23.35
N SER A 152 -34.22 47.53 -23.18
CA SER A 152 -35.45 47.60 -22.39
C SER A 152 -36.57 46.68 -22.89
N SER A 153 -36.61 46.33 -24.19
CA SER A 153 -37.68 45.46 -24.72
C SER A 153 -37.49 43.99 -24.33
N TYR A 154 -36.26 43.45 -24.30
CA TYR A 154 -36.01 42.06 -23.88
C TYR A 154 -35.59 41.88 -22.42
N MET A 155 -35.27 42.97 -21.71
CA MET A 155 -34.76 42.90 -20.33
C MET A 155 -35.70 42.17 -19.36
N ARG A 156 -37.01 42.22 -19.62
CA ARG A 156 -38.01 41.48 -18.85
C ARG A 156 -37.83 39.96 -18.91
N TYR A 157 -37.43 39.41 -20.07
CA TYR A 157 -37.14 37.99 -20.23
C TYR A 157 -35.85 37.60 -19.52
N PHE A 158 -34.85 38.48 -19.49
CA PHE A 158 -33.63 38.23 -18.72
C PHE A 158 -33.93 38.19 -17.22
N LYS A 159 -34.78 39.09 -16.73
CA LYS A 159 -35.24 39.05 -15.34
C LYS A 159 -36.04 37.78 -15.03
N LEU A 160 -36.86 37.31 -15.98
CA LEU A 160 -37.57 36.03 -15.87
C LEU A 160 -36.57 34.88 -15.75
N LEU A 161 -35.61 34.76 -16.68
CA LEU A 161 -34.56 33.74 -16.63
C LEU A 161 -33.76 33.82 -15.34
N GLU A 162 -33.38 35.01 -14.88
CA GLU A 162 -32.68 35.16 -13.60
C GLU A 162 -33.51 34.62 -12.43
N LYS A 163 -34.83 34.88 -12.39
CA LYS A 163 -35.73 34.35 -11.37
C LYS A 163 -35.82 32.83 -11.36
N VAL A 164 -35.79 32.19 -12.54
CA VAL A 164 -35.77 30.71 -12.67
C VAL A 164 -34.65 30.10 -11.81
N PHE A 165 -33.49 30.77 -11.76
CA PHE A 165 -32.29 30.25 -11.11
C PHE A 165 -32.05 30.79 -9.69
N VAL A 166 -32.91 31.66 -9.16
CA VAL A 166 -32.71 32.29 -7.82
C VAL A 166 -32.64 31.24 -6.71
N GLU A 167 -33.49 30.23 -6.74
CA GLU A 167 -33.63 29.25 -5.65
C GLU A 167 -32.57 28.13 -5.68
N THR A 168 -32.21 27.65 -6.87
CA THR A 168 -31.42 26.41 -7.02
C THR A 168 -30.16 26.54 -7.87
N ARG A 169 -29.97 27.67 -8.60
CA ARG A 169 -28.97 27.87 -9.67
C ARG A 169 -28.92 26.82 -10.79
N VAL A 170 -29.57 25.69 -10.60
CA VAL A 170 -29.56 24.50 -11.44
C VAL A 170 -31.00 24.10 -11.66
N MET A 171 -31.37 23.94 -12.93
CA MET A 171 -32.69 23.49 -13.33
C MET A 171 -32.56 22.33 -14.30
N ASN A 172 -33.40 21.32 -14.15
CA ASN A 172 -33.55 20.27 -15.16
C ASN A 172 -34.20 20.88 -16.42
N LEU A 173 -33.74 20.46 -17.60
CA LEU A 173 -34.19 21.00 -18.88
C LEU A 173 -35.68 20.73 -19.15
N ASP A 174 -36.19 19.55 -18.78
CA ASP A 174 -37.61 19.21 -18.93
C ASP A 174 -38.46 20.10 -18.02
N GLY A 175 -38.03 20.28 -16.77
CA GLY A 175 -38.67 21.19 -15.82
C GLY A 175 -38.65 22.66 -16.30
N PHE A 176 -37.57 23.08 -16.95
CA PHE A 176 -37.46 24.40 -17.54
C PHE A 176 -38.52 24.61 -18.63
N TRP A 177 -38.60 23.70 -19.60
CA TRP A 177 -39.54 23.82 -20.72
C TRP A 177 -41.00 23.53 -20.35
N SER A 178 -41.26 22.73 -19.32
CA SER A 178 -42.61 22.47 -18.84
C SER A 178 -43.22 23.65 -18.06
N HIS A 179 -42.42 24.61 -17.58
CA HIS A 179 -42.95 25.74 -16.82
C HIS A 179 -43.84 26.64 -17.72
N PRO A 180 -45.10 26.95 -17.34
CA PRO A 180 -46.08 27.62 -18.20
C PRO A 180 -45.58 28.93 -18.84
N VAL A 181 -44.99 29.81 -18.02
CA VAL A 181 -44.47 31.11 -18.48
C VAL A 181 -43.22 30.95 -19.36
N ILE A 182 -42.39 29.92 -19.12
CA ILE A 182 -41.20 29.68 -19.95
C ILE A 182 -41.64 29.18 -21.31
N LYS A 183 -42.58 28.23 -21.35
CA LYS A 183 -43.19 27.75 -22.57
C LYS A 183 -43.83 28.88 -23.37
N GLU A 184 -44.61 29.74 -22.72
CA GLU A 184 -45.26 30.89 -23.39
C GLU A 184 -44.24 31.90 -23.97
N CYS A 185 -43.17 32.20 -23.23
CA CYS A 185 -42.19 33.20 -23.67
C CYS A 185 -41.17 32.68 -24.68
N PHE A 186 -40.82 31.39 -24.65
CA PHE A 186 -39.62 30.86 -25.32
C PHE A 186 -39.88 29.64 -26.22
N SER A 187 -41.12 29.16 -26.40
CA SER A 187 -41.42 27.93 -27.18
C SER A 187 -40.88 27.93 -28.61
N ASN A 188 -40.69 29.09 -29.22
CA ASN A 188 -40.32 29.24 -30.63
C ASN A 188 -38.82 29.48 -30.85
N ILE A 189 -38.01 29.35 -29.79
CA ILE A 189 -36.60 29.69 -29.78
C ILE A 189 -35.75 28.46 -29.45
N ASP A 190 -34.67 28.31 -30.21
CA ASP A 190 -33.65 27.32 -29.97
C ASP A 190 -32.94 27.56 -28.62
N LEU A 191 -32.68 26.49 -27.87
CA LEU A 191 -32.10 26.57 -26.53
C LEU A 191 -30.69 27.18 -26.56
N ASP A 192 -29.85 26.74 -27.50
CA ASP A 192 -28.48 27.22 -27.60
C ASP A 192 -28.47 28.71 -27.96
N PHE A 193 -29.37 29.11 -28.88
CA PHE A 193 -29.61 30.50 -29.17
C PHE A 193 -29.97 31.30 -27.93
N LEU A 194 -30.95 30.85 -27.14
CA LEU A 194 -31.41 31.54 -25.93
C LEU A 194 -30.26 31.70 -24.91
N ILE A 195 -29.50 30.63 -24.67
CA ILE A 195 -28.37 30.62 -23.74
C ILE A 195 -27.28 31.60 -24.21
N ASN A 196 -26.89 31.52 -25.47
CA ASN A 196 -25.82 32.36 -26.02
C ASN A 196 -26.25 33.83 -26.08
N PHE A 197 -27.50 34.10 -26.47
CA PHE A 197 -28.06 35.45 -26.46
C PHE A 197 -28.05 36.04 -25.04
N TYR A 198 -28.50 35.28 -24.04
CA TYR A 198 -28.42 35.69 -22.64
C TYR A 198 -26.98 35.97 -22.21
N ASN A 199 -26.05 35.07 -22.50
CA ASN A 199 -24.65 35.18 -22.07
C ASN A 199 -23.91 36.35 -22.71
N GLU A 200 -24.18 36.66 -23.98
CA GLU A 200 -23.53 37.76 -24.70
C GLU A 200 -24.13 39.13 -24.37
N CYS A 201 -25.46 39.21 -24.25
CA CYS A 201 -26.17 40.48 -24.06
C CYS A 201 -26.44 40.84 -22.60
N ASN A 202 -26.15 39.94 -21.64
CA ASN A 202 -26.27 40.27 -20.22
C ASN A 202 -25.13 41.20 -19.79
N HIS A 203 -25.47 42.40 -19.34
CA HIS A 203 -24.47 43.36 -18.83
C HIS A 203 -23.67 42.83 -17.64
N ASN A 204 -24.21 41.87 -16.89
CA ASN A 204 -23.50 41.24 -15.79
C ASN A 204 -22.90 39.87 -16.21
N LYS A 205 -22.53 39.71 -17.49
CA LYS A 205 -21.85 38.52 -18.03
C LYS A 205 -20.59 38.12 -17.26
N GLU A 206 -20.00 39.08 -16.54
CA GLU A 206 -18.88 38.83 -15.65
C GLU A 206 -19.23 38.06 -14.37
N GLN A 207 -20.50 37.91 -14.05
CA GLN A 207 -20.97 37.23 -12.84
C GLN A 207 -22.04 36.17 -13.12
N LYS A 208 -22.84 36.34 -14.18
CA LYS A 208 -24.02 35.50 -14.48
C LYS A 208 -23.95 34.96 -15.91
N GLN A 209 -23.88 33.64 -16.03
CA GLN A 209 -23.95 32.91 -17.29
C GLN A 209 -24.86 31.70 -17.12
N ILE A 210 -25.58 31.32 -18.16
CA ILE A 210 -26.32 30.05 -18.24
C ILE A 210 -25.46 29.08 -19.05
N GLN A 211 -25.39 27.84 -18.61
CA GLN A 211 -24.72 26.76 -19.33
C GLN A 211 -25.60 25.54 -19.37
N LEU A 212 -25.61 24.84 -20.50
CA LEU A 212 -26.17 23.50 -20.59
C LEU A 212 -25.09 22.49 -20.21
N LEU A 213 -25.30 21.75 -19.12
CA LEU A 213 -24.44 20.66 -18.71
C LEU A 213 -25.16 19.31 -18.89
N TYR A 214 -24.41 18.34 -19.40
CA TYR A 214 -24.85 16.95 -19.57
C TYR A 214 -26.10 16.80 -20.47
N ASN A 215 -26.40 17.80 -21.30
CA ASN A 215 -27.62 17.92 -22.11
C ASN A 215 -28.93 17.79 -21.30
N LYS A 216 -28.87 18.07 -20.00
CA LYS A 216 -29.98 17.82 -19.08
C LYS A 216 -30.18 18.94 -18.05
N TYR A 217 -29.14 19.69 -17.71
CA TYR A 217 -29.25 20.73 -16.67
C TYR A 217 -28.79 22.09 -17.18
N LEU A 218 -29.63 23.10 -16.94
CA LEU A 218 -29.27 24.49 -17.07
C LEU A 218 -28.65 24.97 -15.76
N VAL A 219 -27.42 25.47 -15.82
CA VAL A 219 -26.67 25.94 -14.66
C VAL A 219 -26.38 27.42 -14.82
N HIS A 220 -26.87 28.23 -13.88
CA HIS A 220 -26.69 29.67 -13.82
C HIS A 220 -25.48 30.06 -12.97
N MET A 221 -24.31 29.79 -13.51
CA MET A 221 -23.04 30.21 -12.97
C MET A 221 -21.98 30.26 -14.06
N LYS A 222 -20.88 30.95 -13.81
CA LYS A 222 -19.71 30.90 -14.70
C LYS A 222 -19.00 29.54 -14.66
N PRO A 223 -18.45 29.05 -15.79
CA PRO A 223 -17.71 27.79 -15.82
C PRO A 223 -16.51 27.82 -14.86
N GLN A 224 -15.81 28.96 -14.81
CA GLN A 224 -14.66 29.10 -13.90
C GLN A 224 -15.10 29.01 -12.44
N TYR A 225 -16.27 29.56 -12.09
CA TYR A 225 -16.78 29.48 -10.72
C TYR A 225 -17.15 28.06 -10.32
N TYR A 226 -17.75 27.29 -11.24
CA TYR A 226 -18.04 25.87 -11.02
C TYR A 226 -16.76 25.05 -10.75
N GLU A 227 -15.71 25.26 -11.55
CA GLU A 227 -14.42 24.60 -11.34
C GLU A 227 -13.73 25.05 -10.04
N LEU A 228 -13.90 26.33 -9.64
CA LEU A 228 -13.43 26.82 -8.35
C LEU A 228 -14.12 26.13 -7.16
N LEU A 229 -15.43 25.85 -7.25
CA LEU A 229 -16.15 25.12 -6.21
C LEU A 229 -15.59 23.70 -6.04
N TRP A 230 -15.33 22.99 -7.15
CA TRP A 230 -14.70 21.67 -7.10
C TRP A 230 -13.28 21.70 -6.52
N ARG A 231 -12.50 22.74 -6.83
CA ARG A 231 -11.19 22.95 -6.21
C ARG A 231 -11.30 23.18 -4.70
N ARG A 232 -12.30 23.95 -4.26
CA ARG A 232 -12.56 24.17 -2.83
C ARG A 232 -12.99 22.89 -2.12
N ILE A 233 -13.86 22.08 -2.73
CA ILE A 233 -14.24 20.76 -2.19
C ILE A 233 -13.02 19.91 -1.90
N ARG A 234 -12.07 19.83 -2.85
CA ARG A 234 -10.81 19.10 -2.60
C ARG A 234 -10.06 19.67 -1.39
N ASN A 235 -9.84 20.97 -1.38
CA ASN A 235 -9.01 21.59 -0.35
C ASN A 235 -9.65 21.57 1.04
N GLU A 236 -10.98 21.70 1.12
CA GLU A 236 -11.71 21.86 2.38
C GLU A 236 -12.29 20.56 2.91
N LEU A 237 -12.76 19.64 2.04
CA LEU A 237 -13.51 18.45 2.48
C LEU A 237 -12.72 17.14 2.42
N THR A 238 -11.64 17.08 1.63
CA THR A 238 -11.03 15.79 1.30
C THR A 238 -9.79 15.43 2.15
N THR A 239 -9.29 16.38 2.95
CA THR A 239 -8.14 16.26 3.88
C THR A 239 -6.97 15.38 3.38
N LYS A 240 -6.11 14.87 4.27
CA LYS A 240 -4.88 14.12 3.92
C LYS A 240 -5.14 12.90 3.01
N THR A 241 -6.35 12.35 3.01
CA THR A 241 -6.70 11.11 2.30
C THR A 241 -7.31 11.34 0.92
N ASN A 242 -7.67 12.58 0.56
CA ASN A 242 -8.48 12.92 -0.62
C ASN A 242 -9.89 12.27 -0.63
N ILE A 243 -10.45 11.97 0.54
CA ILE A 243 -11.76 11.31 0.68
C ILE A 243 -12.75 12.25 1.37
N ALA A 244 -13.95 12.40 0.82
CA ALA A 244 -15.06 13.16 1.40
C ALA A 244 -16.35 12.34 1.41
N GLU A 245 -17.28 12.68 2.30
CA GLU A 245 -18.63 12.09 2.30
C GLU A 245 -19.57 12.85 1.36
N LEU A 246 -20.50 12.15 0.72
CA LEU A 246 -21.47 12.72 -0.21
C LEU A 246 -22.32 13.81 0.46
N LYS A 247 -22.72 13.58 1.72
CA LYS A 247 -23.50 14.54 2.51
C LYS A 247 -22.77 15.86 2.69
N ASP A 248 -21.45 15.83 2.86
CA ASP A 248 -20.63 17.03 3.10
C ASP A 248 -20.48 17.83 1.80
N ILE A 249 -20.37 17.14 0.66
CA ILE A 249 -20.37 17.76 -0.67
C ILE A 249 -21.72 18.42 -0.97
N VAL A 250 -22.83 17.72 -0.73
CA VAL A 250 -24.17 18.28 -0.90
C VAL A 250 -24.37 19.49 0.01
N GLN A 251 -23.95 19.40 1.28
CA GLN A 251 -23.98 20.51 2.23
C GLN A 251 -23.07 21.67 1.81
N PHE A 252 -21.94 21.40 1.18
CA PHE A 252 -21.07 22.44 0.65
C PHE A 252 -21.73 23.17 -0.52
N PHE A 253 -22.26 22.45 -1.50
CA PHE A 253 -22.92 23.04 -2.67
C PHE A 253 -24.21 23.79 -2.29
N SER A 254 -24.93 23.35 -1.26
CA SER A 254 -26.13 24.03 -0.79
C SER A 254 -25.86 25.45 -0.27
N LYS A 255 -24.67 25.71 0.29
CA LYS A 255 -24.21 27.07 0.68
C LYS A 255 -24.10 28.02 -0.52
N PHE A 256 -23.98 27.47 -1.73
CA PHE A 256 -23.92 28.20 -2.99
C PHE A 256 -25.23 28.13 -3.78
N MET A 257 -26.33 27.77 -3.11
CA MET A 257 -27.67 27.58 -3.69
C MET A 257 -27.76 26.42 -4.67
N ILE A 258 -26.76 25.54 -4.78
CA ILE A 258 -26.82 24.36 -5.65
C ILE A 258 -27.35 23.19 -4.82
N LYS A 259 -28.66 22.97 -4.91
CA LYS A 259 -29.39 21.99 -4.08
C LYS A 259 -29.89 20.77 -4.86
N ASN A 260 -29.79 20.78 -6.18
CA ASN A 260 -30.26 19.68 -7.01
C ASN A 260 -29.37 18.44 -6.82
N GLU A 261 -29.84 17.46 -6.03
CA GLU A 261 -29.08 16.26 -5.72
C GLU A 261 -28.79 15.39 -6.95
N GLU A 262 -29.72 15.31 -7.88
CA GLU A 262 -29.58 14.50 -9.10
C GLU A 262 -28.44 15.03 -9.96
N PHE A 263 -28.42 16.34 -10.18
CA PHE A 263 -27.33 17.06 -10.83
C PHE A 263 -25.99 16.79 -10.13
N LEU A 264 -25.94 16.90 -8.80
CA LEU A 264 -24.70 16.67 -8.05
C LEU A 264 -24.21 15.22 -8.19
N LYS A 265 -25.10 14.23 -8.11
CA LYS A 265 -24.79 12.82 -8.32
C LYS A 265 -24.22 12.57 -9.72
N GLU A 266 -24.83 13.18 -10.75
CA GLU A 266 -24.37 13.04 -12.14
C GLU A 266 -23.05 13.77 -12.40
N ALA A 267 -22.89 14.97 -11.83
CA ALA A 267 -21.67 15.75 -11.90
C ALA A 267 -20.46 15.03 -11.31
N ILE A 268 -20.69 14.31 -10.20
CA ILE A 268 -19.71 13.43 -9.56
C ILE A 268 -19.35 12.27 -10.49
N PHE A 269 -20.36 11.56 -11.02
CA PHE A 269 -20.15 10.34 -11.80
C PHE A 269 -19.36 10.57 -13.10
N ARG A 270 -19.55 11.72 -13.74
CA ARG A 270 -18.89 12.03 -15.03
C ARG A 270 -17.43 12.52 -14.90
N LYS A 271 -16.93 12.80 -13.69
CA LYS A 271 -15.55 13.23 -13.47
C LYS A 271 -14.64 12.00 -13.27
N SER A 272 -13.77 11.71 -14.23
CA SER A 272 -12.86 10.53 -14.21
C SER A 272 -11.84 10.53 -13.06
N ASN A 273 -11.61 11.69 -12.47
CA ASN A 273 -10.77 11.91 -11.30
C ASN A 273 -11.54 11.77 -9.96
N ILE A 274 -12.81 11.36 -10.02
CA ILE A 274 -13.66 11.10 -8.85
C ILE A 274 -14.11 9.64 -8.87
N ILE A 275 -13.94 8.92 -7.76
CA ILE A 275 -14.48 7.58 -7.56
C ILE A 275 -15.45 7.64 -6.39
N LYS A 276 -16.69 7.21 -6.61
CA LYS A 276 -17.71 7.09 -5.58
C LYS A 276 -17.97 5.62 -5.27
N ILE A 277 -17.90 5.26 -3.99
CA ILE A 277 -18.38 3.98 -3.47
C ILE A 277 -19.28 4.29 -2.27
N GLU A 278 -20.53 3.83 -2.31
CA GLU A 278 -21.55 4.14 -1.30
C GLU A 278 -21.67 5.66 -1.07
N ALA A 279 -21.44 6.11 0.17
CA ALA A 279 -21.44 7.51 0.55
C ALA A 279 -20.07 8.20 0.42
N LYS A 280 -18.97 7.45 0.17
CA LYS A 280 -17.61 7.99 0.15
C LYS A 280 -17.14 8.32 -1.26
N LEU A 281 -16.42 9.44 -1.37
CA LEU A 281 -15.90 9.96 -2.62
C LEU A 281 -14.40 10.21 -2.51
N LEU A 282 -13.64 9.52 -3.33
CA LEU A 282 -12.23 9.82 -3.58
C LEU A 282 -12.15 10.87 -4.69
N ILE A 283 -11.55 12.03 -4.41
CA ILE A 283 -11.50 13.18 -5.34
C ILE A 283 -10.04 13.58 -5.58
N LYS A 284 -9.53 13.39 -6.80
CA LYS A 284 -8.14 13.72 -7.18
C LYS A 284 -8.07 14.88 -8.17
N GLU A 285 -6.90 15.50 -8.27
CA GLU A 285 -6.61 16.46 -9.36
C GLU A 285 -6.24 15.78 -10.67
N LYS A 286 -5.45 14.72 -10.54
CA LYS A 286 -4.89 13.94 -11.65
C LYS A 286 -5.55 12.57 -11.68
N LYS A 287 -4.93 11.67 -12.44
CA LYS A 287 -5.29 10.26 -12.50
C LYS A 287 -5.36 9.66 -11.08
N VAL A 288 -6.36 8.81 -10.88
CA VAL A 288 -6.50 7.99 -9.67
C VAL A 288 -5.59 6.77 -9.79
N TYR A 289 -4.72 6.57 -8.81
CA TYR A 289 -3.83 5.41 -8.74
C TYR A 289 -4.45 4.29 -7.90
N GLU A 290 -3.90 3.07 -7.99
CA GLU A 290 -4.40 1.94 -7.21
C GLU A 290 -4.21 2.13 -5.71
N THR A 291 -3.18 2.85 -5.27
CA THR A 291 -3.00 3.22 -3.85
C THR A 291 -4.12 4.12 -3.35
N ASP A 292 -4.56 5.09 -4.16
CA ASP A 292 -5.71 5.95 -3.81
C ASP A 292 -7.00 5.11 -3.64
N LYS A 293 -7.19 4.10 -4.50
CA LYS A 293 -8.31 3.14 -4.38
C LYS A 293 -8.22 2.34 -3.08
N ILE A 294 -7.02 1.88 -2.70
CA ILE A 294 -6.81 1.17 -1.42
C ILE A 294 -7.17 2.08 -0.23
N LYS A 295 -6.81 3.37 -0.26
CA LYS A 295 -7.24 4.33 0.78
C LYS A 295 -8.75 4.43 0.88
N LEU A 296 -9.45 4.49 -0.26
CA LEU A 296 -10.91 4.51 -0.30
C LEU A 296 -11.49 3.25 0.36
N ILE A 297 -10.98 2.07 0.02
CA ILE A 297 -11.39 0.78 0.62
C ILE A 297 -11.16 0.77 2.14
N LEU A 298 -9.97 1.16 2.62
CA LEU A 298 -9.70 1.26 4.06
C LEU A 298 -10.63 2.26 4.75
N SER A 299 -10.96 3.37 4.10
CA SER A 299 -11.89 4.35 4.66
C SER A 299 -13.32 3.83 4.78
N LEU A 300 -13.76 2.95 3.87
CA LEU A 300 -15.06 2.28 3.93
C LEU A 300 -15.12 1.31 5.12
N ILE A 301 -14.03 0.58 5.36
CA ILE A 301 -13.90 -0.34 6.50
C ILE A 301 -13.84 0.42 7.83
N GLY A 302 -13.14 1.55 7.86
CA GLY A 302 -13.11 2.48 9.00
C GLY A 302 -12.26 2.01 10.19
N LYS A 303 -11.54 0.90 10.07
CA LYS A 303 -10.62 0.38 11.10
C LYS A 303 -9.48 -0.44 10.48
N PRO A 304 -8.36 -0.64 11.20
CA PRO A 304 -7.28 -1.48 10.70
C PRO A 304 -7.74 -2.91 10.49
N VAL A 305 -7.35 -3.50 9.36
CA VAL A 305 -7.75 -4.87 8.98
C VAL A 305 -6.65 -5.58 8.21
N HIS A 306 -6.73 -6.92 8.19
CA HIS A 306 -5.80 -7.75 7.45
C HIS A 306 -5.89 -7.47 5.94
N TYR A 307 -4.76 -7.42 5.22
CA TYR A 307 -4.69 -7.09 3.79
C TYR A 307 -5.56 -7.99 2.90
N LYS A 308 -5.85 -9.23 3.33
CA LYS A 308 -6.81 -10.13 2.65
C LYS A 308 -8.23 -9.57 2.66
N GLN A 309 -8.67 -8.95 3.75
CA GLN A 309 -9.98 -8.31 3.84
C GLN A 309 -10.03 -7.07 2.93
N VAL A 310 -8.93 -6.29 2.92
CA VAL A 310 -8.78 -5.16 1.99
C VAL A 310 -8.89 -5.63 0.54
N ALA A 311 -8.20 -6.71 0.17
CA ALA A 311 -8.26 -7.28 -1.18
C ALA A 311 -9.66 -7.80 -1.54
N GLY A 312 -10.32 -8.48 -0.61
CA GLY A 312 -11.70 -8.96 -0.79
C GLY A 312 -12.67 -7.82 -1.10
N LEU A 313 -12.63 -6.73 -0.33
CA LEU A 313 -13.49 -5.57 -0.57
C LEU A 313 -13.06 -4.78 -1.82
N TYR A 314 -11.76 -4.66 -2.09
CA TYR A 314 -11.23 -4.02 -3.30
C TYR A 314 -11.77 -4.68 -4.58
N ASN A 315 -11.75 -6.02 -4.63
CA ASN A 315 -12.19 -6.79 -5.79
C ASN A 315 -13.71 -6.74 -6.03
N GLN A 316 -14.50 -6.26 -5.06
CA GLN A 316 -15.94 -6.03 -5.27
C GLN A 316 -16.23 -4.78 -6.12
N TYR A 317 -15.33 -3.79 -6.10
CA TYR A 317 -15.56 -2.49 -6.76
C TYR A 317 -14.59 -2.18 -7.90
N PHE A 318 -13.45 -2.86 -7.94
CA PHE A 318 -12.38 -2.58 -8.90
C PHE A 318 -11.94 -3.84 -9.63
N THR A 319 -11.08 -3.66 -10.63
CA THR A 319 -10.43 -4.76 -11.37
C THR A 319 -9.76 -5.72 -10.40
N GLU A 320 -10.11 -6.99 -10.52
CA GLU A 320 -9.65 -8.04 -9.61
C GLU A 320 -8.11 -8.08 -9.52
N THR A 321 -7.61 -8.22 -8.30
CA THR A 321 -6.19 -8.34 -8.01
C THR A 321 -5.93 -9.30 -6.85
N THR A 322 -4.70 -9.79 -6.75
CA THR A 322 -4.32 -10.74 -5.71
C THR A 322 -4.12 -10.05 -4.37
N ALA A 323 -4.37 -10.77 -3.27
CA ALA A 323 -4.06 -10.27 -1.93
C ALA A 323 -2.57 -9.95 -1.76
N HIS A 324 -1.69 -10.66 -2.48
CA HIS A 324 -0.26 -10.40 -2.50
C HIS A 324 0.07 -9.02 -3.11
N ASN A 325 -0.59 -8.64 -4.21
CA ASN A 325 -0.39 -7.33 -4.84
C ASN A 325 -0.85 -6.18 -3.93
N ILE A 326 -1.99 -6.35 -3.24
CA ILE A 326 -2.47 -5.37 -2.25
C ILE A 326 -1.48 -5.25 -1.09
N HIS A 327 -1.01 -6.38 -0.56
CA HIS A 327 0.00 -6.40 0.50
C HIS A 327 1.30 -5.69 0.11
N SER A 328 1.78 -5.92 -1.13
CA SER A 328 2.97 -5.26 -1.66
C SER A 328 2.80 -3.73 -1.71
N LYS A 329 1.62 -3.23 -2.14
CA LYS A 329 1.33 -1.78 -2.17
C LYS A 329 1.21 -1.16 -0.79
N LEU A 330 0.61 -1.87 0.16
CA LEU A 330 0.51 -1.43 1.55
C LEU A 330 1.91 -1.31 2.20
N ASN A 331 2.87 -2.15 1.80
CA ASN A 331 4.26 -2.11 2.31
C ASN A 331 5.20 -1.14 1.59
N SER A 332 4.91 -0.75 0.34
CA SER A 332 5.87 0.01 -0.49
C SER A 332 5.68 1.52 -0.44
N TYR A 333 4.56 2.00 0.12
CA TYR A 333 4.20 3.41 0.14
C TYR A 333 4.25 3.95 1.57
N ASP A 334 5.47 4.33 2.00
CA ASP A 334 5.73 5.00 3.26
C ASP A 334 5.02 6.36 3.28
N GLY A 335 3.93 6.46 4.04
CA GLY A 335 3.30 7.75 4.35
C GLY A 335 1.78 7.71 4.41
N ASP A 336 1.13 6.82 3.65
CA ASP A 336 -0.33 6.77 3.58
C ASP A 336 -0.95 5.63 4.38
N PHE A 337 -0.18 4.57 4.59
CA PHE A 337 -0.59 3.37 5.31
C PHE A 337 0.31 3.17 6.52
N ILE A 338 -0.29 2.70 7.60
CA ILE A 338 0.41 2.28 8.81
C ILE A 338 0.11 0.81 9.03
N ARG A 339 1.15 0.01 9.25
CA ARG A 339 0.98 -1.39 9.66
C ARG A 339 0.78 -1.39 11.16
N VAL A 340 -0.29 -2.03 11.64
CA VAL A 340 -0.63 -2.08 13.07
C VAL A 340 -0.48 -3.46 13.68
N ASP A 341 -0.37 -4.49 12.84
CA ASP A 341 -0.03 -5.86 13.24
C ASP A 341 0.42 -6.66 11.99
N SER A 342 0.79 -7.93 12.17
CA SER A 342 1.13 -8.88 11.12
C SER A 342 0.05 -8.99 10.04
N GLY A 343 0.31 -8.31 8.92
CA GLY A 343 -0.59 -8.26 7.78
C GLY A 343 -1.80 -7.34 7.97
N THR A 344 -1.89 -6.61 9.09
CA THR A 344 -2.99 -5.68 9.40
C THR A 344 -2.54 -4.25 9.14
N TYR A 345 -3.33 -3.53 8.36
CA TYR A 345 -3.01 -2.16 7.93
C TYR A 345 -4.17 -1.21 8.19
N GLY A 346 -3.81 0.02 8.54
CA GLY A 346 -4.71 1.16 8.61
C GLY A 346 -4.17 2.35 7.81
N LEU A 347 -4.88 3.47 7.87
CA LEU A 347 -4.42 4.73 7.29
C LEU A 347 -3.54 5.47 8.30
N THR A 348 -2.48 6.13 7.85
CA THR A 348 -1.62 6.96 8.72
C THR A 348 -2.37 8.13 9.37
N SER A 349 -3.51 8.53 8.79
CA SER A 349 -4.39 9.52 9.40
C SER A 349 -5.17 9.01 10.60
N TRP A 350 -5.19 7.70 10.83
CA TRP A 350 -5.79 7.10 12.02
C TRP A 350 -4.80 7.18 13.18
N ASP A 351 -5.33 7.35 14.38
CA ASP A 351 -4.54 7.36 15.62
C ASP A 351 -4.19 5.91 15.98
N CYS A 352 -3.25 5.34 15.24
CA CYS A 352 -2.81 3.96 15.38
C CYS A 352 -1.31 3.92 15.67
N GLU A 353 -0.90 3.01 16.55
CA GLU A 353 0.51 2.75 16.81
C GLU A 353 1.09 1.84 15.71
N GLU A 354 2.31 2.15 15.26
CA GLU A 354 2.98 1.38 14.22
C GLU A 354 3.52 0.06 14.78
N ASP A 355 3.18 -1.04 14.12
CA ASP A 355 3.71 -2.36 14.43
C ASP A 355 5.18 -2.46 14.02
N ILE A 356 6.05 -2.54 15.02
CA ILE A 356 7.46 -2.78 14.79
C ILE A 356 7.64 -4.25 14.39
N TYR A 357 8.16 -4.48 13.19
CA TYR A 357 8.53 -5.83 12.75
C TYR A 357 9.50 -6.46 13.75
N VAL A 358 9.34 -7.76 14.04
CA VAL A 358 10.26 -8.50 14.93
C VAL A 358 11.72 -8.31 14.52
N ARG A 359 11.99 -8.27 13.21
CA ARG A 359 13.30 -7.98 12.64
C ARG A 359 13.87 -6.61 13.07
N ASP A 360 13.04 -5.57 13.05
CA ASP A 360 13.44 -4.21 13.42
C ASP A 360 13.51 -4.03 14.94
N LEU A 361 12.59 -4.65 15.68
CA LEU A 361 12.59 -4.70 17.14
C LEU A 361 13.84 -5.43 17.67
N ASN A 362 14.26 -6.53 17.04
CA ASN A 362 15.53 -7.21 17.33
C ASN A 362 16.73 -6.27 17.23
N TYR A 363 16.75 -5.43 16.19
CA TYR A 363 17.83 -4.47 15.97
C TYR A 363 17.78 -3.34 17.02
N GLN A 364 16.60 -2.82 17.34
CA GLN A 364 16.42 -1.77 18.35
C GLN A 364 16.85 -2.24 19.74
N ILE A 365 16.41 -3.43 20.17
CA ILE A 365 16.79 -4.02 21.47
C ILE A 365 18.31 -4.14 21.59
N LEU A 366 18.98 -4.68 20.56
CA LEU A 366 20.45 -4.76 20.56
C LEU A 366 21.07 -3.36 20.63
N LYS A 367 20.57 -2.40 19.85
CA LYS A 367 21.07 -1.02 19.82
C LYS A 367 20.94 -0.30 21.16
N GLU A 368 19.83 -0.48 21.85
CA GLU A 368 19.56 0.11 23.17
C GLU A 368 20.44 -0.48 24.26
N GLU A 369 20.62 -1.81 24.24
CA GLU A 369 21.41 -2.53 25.23
C GLU A 369 22.92 -2.33 25.05
N LYS A 370 23.35 -1.89 23.86
CA LYS A 370 24.76 -1.53 23.54
C LYS A 370 25.77 -2.64 23.88
N LYS A 371 25.33 -3.89 23.87
CA LYS A 371 26.14 -5.08 24.15
C LYS A 371 25.61 -6.29 23.37
N PRO A 372 26.47 -7.27 23.03
CA PRO A 372 26.01 -8.54 22.50
C PRO A 372 25.06 -9.23 23.49
N LEU A 373 23.95 -9.79 23.00
CA LEU A 373 22.96 -10.50 23.81
C LEU A 373 22.76 -11.91 23.31
N HIS A 374 22.53 -12.84 24.23
CA HIS A 374 22.14 -14.18 23.86
C HIS A 374 20.70 -14.17 23.31
N TYR A 375 20.37 -15.08 22.38
CA TYR A 375 19.05 -15.08 21.73
C TYR A 375 17.90 -15.17 22.74
N LYS A 376 18.09 -15.88 23.87
CA LYS A 376 17.10 -15.96 24.96
C LYS A 376 16.82 -14.60 25.60
N GLU A 377 17.84 -13.76 25.75
CA GLU A 377 17.71 -12.42 26.32
C GLU A 377 17.02 -11.48 25.33
N VAL A 378 17.36 -11.56 24.04
CA VAL A 378 16.67 -10.81 22.99
C VAL A 378 15.21 -11.27 22.90
N ALA A 379 14.95 -12.58 22.88
CA ALA A 379 13.60 -13.13 22.84
C ALA A 379 12.76 -12.71 24.04
N LYS A 380 13.32 -12.73 25.26
CA LYS A 380 12.62 -12.21 26.45
C LYS A 380 12.22 -10.75 26.30
N LYS A 381 13.14 -9.89 25.85
CA LYS A 381 12.87 -8.46 25.64
C LYS A 381 11.87 -8.21 24.50
N VAL A 382 11.92 -9.00 23.42
CA VAL A 382 10.93 -8.93 22.34
C VAL A 382 9.54 -9.34 22.84
N LEU A 383 9.47 -10.42 23.63
CA LEU A 383 8.23 -10.92 24.24
C LEU A 383 7.59 -9.93 25.21
N GLU A 384 8.39 -9.07 25.86
CA GLU A 384 7.89 -7.96 26.69
C GLU A 384 7.17 -6.87 25.86
N HIS A 385 7.47 -6.76 24.56
CA HIS A 385 6.91 -5.74 23.67
C HIS A 385 5.92 -6.31 22.64
N LYS A 386 5.97 -7.61 22.34
CA LYS A 386 5.20 -8.23 21.26
C LYS A 386 4.94 -9.72 21.49
N GLU A 387 3.71 -10.16 21.25
CA GLU A 387 3.32 -11.58 21.30
C GLU A 387 3.85 -12.34 20.08
N VAL A 388 5.01 -12.99 20.20
CA VAL A 388 5.62 -13.81 19.14
C VAL A 388 6.35 -15.01 19.71
N GLU A 389 6.43 -16.11 18.96
CA GLU A 389 7.24 -17.25 19.39
C GLU A 389 8.75 -16.92 19.38
N ALA A 390 9.48 -17.41 20.38
CA ALA A 390 10.94 -17.24 20.47
C ALA A 390 11.68 -17.75 19.21
N ARG A 391 11.12 -18.77 18.52
CA ARG A 391 11.63 -19.28 17.24
C ARG A 391 11.57 -18.22 16.13
N THR A 392 10.50 -17.45 16.06
CA THR A 392 10.32 -16.36 15.09
C THR A 392 11.31 -15.23 15.35
N VAL A 393 11.56 -14.92 16.63
CA VAL A 393 12.59 -13.96 17.04
C VAL A 393 13.98 -14.41 16.56
N TYR A 394 14.34 -15.66 16.81
CA TYR A 394 15.61 -16.25 16.37
C TYR A 394 15.76 -16.26 14.84
N HIS A 395 14.71 -16.64 14.11
CA HIS A 395 14.71 -16.61 12.66
C HIS A 395 15.01 -15.21 12.11
N TYR A 396 14.32 -14.18 12.63
CA TYR A 396 14.56 -12.79 12.22
C TYR A 396 15.85 -12.18 12.78
N LEU A 397 16.47 -12.76 13.80
CA LEU A 397 17.83 -12.40 14.23
C LEU A 397 18.87 -12.86 13.19
N ILE A 398 18.69 -14.05 12.62
CA ILE A 398 19.58 -14.61 11.60
C ILE A 398 19.39 -13.90 10.24
N ASP A 399 18.15 -13.67 9.83
CA ASP A 399 17.84 -13.07 8.52
C ASP A 399 18.16 -11.55 8.46
N ASN A 400 18.35 -10.90 9.60
CA ASN A 400 18.61 -9.46 9.64
C ASN A 400 20.05 -9.11 9.23
N LYS A 401 20.21 -8.57 8.03
CA LYS A 401 21.50 -8.12 7.46
C LYS A 401 22.28 -7.09 8.29
N ARG A 402 21.63 -6.40 9.25
CA ARG A 402 22.23 -5.43 10.18
C ARG A 402 22.74 -6.07 11.47
N ILE A 403 22.43 -7.34 11.71
CA ILE A 403 22.81 -8.11 12.89
C ILE A 403 23.74 -9.23 12.42
N PHE A 404 24.64 -9.70 13.28
CA PHE A 404 25.42 -10.89 13.04
C PHE A 404 25.51 -11.76 14.30
N ASN A 405 25.75 -13.05 14.09
CA ASN A 405 25.92 -14.04 15.16
C ASN A 405 27.41 -14.28 15.41
N TYR A 406 27.86 -14.12 16.66
CA TYR A 406 29.27 -14.32 17.06
C TYR A 406 29.62 -15.79 17.25
N SER A 407 28.79 -16.52 18.01
CA SER A 407 28.86 -17.95 18.37
C SER A 407 27.99 -18.21 19.61
N SER A 408 27.62 -19.47 19.86
CA SER A 408 26.91 -19.88 21.08
C SER A 408 25.62 -19.10 21.35
N GLY A 409 24.91 -18.70 20.29
CA GLY A 409 23.64 -17.98 20.39
C GLY A 409 23.74 -16.48 20.71
N LEU A 410 24.94 -15.88 20.68
CA LEU A 410 25.16 -14.44 20.90
C LEU A 410 25.02 -13.62 19.61
N PHE A 411 24.16 -12.60 19.64
CA PHE A 411 23.89 -11.69 18.52
C PHE A 411 24.31 -10.26 18.84
N ALA A 412 24.76 -9.52 17.82
CA ALA A 412 25.01 -8.08 17.93
C ALA A 412 24.91 -7.35 16.59
N LEU A 413 24.99 -6.01 16.68
CA LEU A 413 24.94 -5.14 15.51
C LEU A 413 26.20 -5.27 14.66
N LYS A 414 26.04 -5.35 13.35
CA LYS A 414 27.13 -5.51 12.37
C LYS A 414 28.16 -4.38 12.40
N GLU A 415 27.76 -3.19 12.85
CA GLU A 415 28.67 -2.06 13.11
C GLU A 415 29.72 -2.35 14.21
N TRP A 416 29.44 -3.28 15.14
CA TRP A 416 30.35 -3.68 16.22
C TRP A 416 31.26 -4.85 15.82
N LYS A 417 31.20 -5.28 14.55
CA LYS A 417 31.96 -6.44 14.05
C LYS A 417 33.47 -6.28 14.20
N ASP A 418 33.98 -5.06 14.06
CA ASP A 418 35.41 -4.74 14.12
C ASP A 418 35.81 -4.07 15.45
N ASP A 419 34.94 -4.06 16.45
CA ASP A 419 35.24 -3.49 17.77
C ASP A 419 36.03 -4.48 18.64
N GLU A 420 37.36 -4.33 18.65
CA GLU A 420 38.28 -5.17 19.42
C GLU A 420 38.02 -5.14 20.94
N LYS A 421 37.45 -4.05 21.47
CA LYS A 421 37.13 -3.94 22.90
C LYS A 421 35.93 -4.81 23.25
N ILE A 422 34.90 -4.81 22.41
CA ILE A 422 33.73 -5.69 22.57
C ILE A 422 34.16 -7.16 22.38
N ALA A 423 34.97 -7.45 21.36
CA ALA A 423 35.48 -8.79 21.11
C ALA A 423 36.27 -9.36 22.30
N SER A 424 37.16 -8.55 22.90
CA SER A 424 37.96 -8.96 24.06
C SER A 424 37.13 -9.10 25.33
N LYS A 425 36.17 -8.19 25.57
CA LYS A 425 35.34 -8.15 26.78
C LYS A 425 34.38 -9.33 26.89
N TYR A 426 33.88 -9.83 25.77
CA TYR A 426 32.90 -10.93 25.73
C TYR A 426 33.52 -12.27 25.27
N HIS A 427 34.86 -12.41 25.36
CA HIS A 427 35.60 -13.63 25.03
C HIS A 427 35.29 -14.20 23.64
N ILE A 428 35.14 -13.31 22.65
CA ILE A 428 34.77 -13.68 21.28
C ILE A 428 35.99 -14.24 20.57
N ASN A 429 35.88 -15.51 20.20
CA ASN A 429 36.88 -16.23 19.42
C ASN A 429 36.90 -15.72 17.96
N SER A 430 37.90 -14.90 17.62
CA SER A 430 38.09 -14.27 16.30
C SER A 430 38.23 -15.25 15.11
N TRP A 431 38.30 -16.56 15.35
CA TRP A 431 38.47 -17.58 14.32
C TRP A 431 37.18 -18.02 13.60
N ARG A 432 35.98 -17.66 14.08
CA ARG A 432 34.70 -18.00 13.39
C ARG A 432 34.32 -17.01 12.29
N ILE A 433 35.06 -15.93 12.12
CA ILE A 433 34.86 -14.98 11.02
C ILE A 433 35.77 -15.36 9.85
N LYS A 434 35.30 -16.26 8.98
CA LYS A 434 35.64 -16.35 7.54
C LYS A 434 34.93 -17.51 6.86
N ALA A 435 33.80 -17.22 6.22
CA ALA A 435 33.33 -17.92 5.02
C ALA A 435 32.26 -17.08 4.32
N SER A 436 32.68 -16.16 3.46
CA SER A 436 31.86 -15.75 2.31
C SER A 436 32.38 -16.48 1.09
N GLU A 437 31.48 -16.95 0.22
CA GLU A 437 31.70 -17.84 -0.93
C GLU A 437 32.67 -17.33 -2.03
N GLN A 438 33.39 -16.22 -1.81
CA GLN A 438 34.27 -15.61 -2.80
C GLN A 438 35.78 -15.79 -2.55
N ASP A 439 36.23 -16.31 -1.41
CA ASP A 439 37.66 -16.50 -1.14
C ASP A 439 38.16 -17.88 -1.61
N ARG A 440 38.34 -18.02 -2.94
CA ARG A 440 39.23 -19.05 -3.50
C ARG A 440 40.67 -18.59 -3.26
N VAL A 441 41.50 -19.49 -2.71
CA VAL A 441 42.94 -19.37 -2.36
C VAL A 441 43.10 -19.21 -0.86
N TYR A 442 43.18 -20.29 -0.07
CA TYR A 442 44.07 -20.47 1.11
C TYR A 442 43.97 -21.92 1.65
N ASP A 443 45.02 -22.38 2.36
CA ASP A 443 45.18 -23.73 2.94
C ASP A 443 44.01 -24.11 3.87
N TYR A 444 43.21 -25.11 3.51
CA TYR A 444 42.05 -25.53 4.28
C TYR A 444 42.42 -26.55 5.38
N PHE A 445 43.13 -26.08 6.40
CA PHE A 445 43.09 -26.69 7.72
C PHE A 445 41.86 -26.15 8.46
N LEU A 446 40.90 -27.02 8.76
CA LEU A 446 39.64 -26.65 9.39
C LEU A 446 39.74 -26.63 10.91
N GLY A 447 40.59 -27.48 11.48
CA GLY A 447 40.79 -27.52 12.93
C GLY A 447 41.56 -28.75 13.38
N SER A 448 41.93 -28.76 14.66
CA SER A 448 42.51 -29.93 15.31
C SER A 448 41.84 -30.18 16.66
N PHE A 449 41.40 -31.41 16.87
CA PHE A 449 40.67 -31.86 18.06
C PHE A 449 41.30 -33.14 18.61
N ASN A 450 40.88 -33.55 19.81
CA ASN A 450 41.20 -34.88 20.30
C ASN A 450 40.12 -35.82 19.77
N GLY A 451 40.49 -36.69 18.83
CA GLY A 451 39.58 -37.66 18.24
C GLY A 451 39.52 -38.97 19.02
N ARG A 452 39.07 -40.02 18.33
CA ARG A 452 38.91 -41.38 18.87
C ARG A 452 40.17 -41.82 19.64
N LYS A 453 39.96 -42.45 20.81
CA LYS A 453 41.02 -42.95 21.70
C LYS A 453 42.01 -41.88 22.19
N GLY A 454 41.56 -40.63 22.27
CA GLY A 454 42.36 -39.49 22.75
C GLY A 454 43.46 -39.03 21.79
N ARG A 455 43.51 -39.59 20.57
CA ARG A 455 44.52 -39.23 19.58
C ARG A 455 44.26 -37.85 19.03
N LEU A 456 45.33 -37.11 18.75
CA LEU A 456 45.18 -35.83 18.08
C LEU A 456 44.74 -36.07 16.63
N VAL A 457 43.77 -35.27 16.16
CA VAL A 457 43.28 -35.34 14.79
C VAL A 457 43.27 -33.95 14.19
N SER A 458 43.70 -33.81 12.93
CA SER A 458 43.45 -32.61 12.12
C SER A 458 42.45 -32.88 11.03
N LEU A 459 41.45 -32.01 10.95
CA LEU A 459 40.44 -32.02 9.89
C LEU A 459 40.81 -30.99 8.82
N HIS A 460 40.70 -31.43 7.58
CA HIS A 460 41.03 -30.66 6.41
C HIS A 460 39.93 -30.72 5.38
N LYS A 461 39.80 -29.66 4.59
CA LYS A 461 39.14 -29.71 3.28
C LYS A 461 40.22 -29.76 2.22
N ILE A 462 40.07 -30.55 1.17
CA ILE A 462 41.14 -30.64 0.16
C ILE A 462 41.13 -29.37 -0.68
N SER A 463 42.25 -28.64 -0.65
CA SER A 463 42.44 -27.41 -1.40
C SER A 463 43.19 -27.65 -2.71
N LYS A 464 43.15 -26.65 -3.62
CA LYS A 464 44.02 -26.64 -4.81
C LYS A 464 45.50 -26.76 -4.42
N LYS A 465 45.92 -26.15 -3.31
CA LYS A 465 47.29 -26.19 -2.82
C LYS A 465 47.68 -27.60 -2.33
N TYR A 466 46.74 -28.33 -1.74
CA TYR A 466 46.98 -29.70 -1.27
C TYR A 466 47.16 -30.63 -2.48
N TYR A 467 46.29 -30.46 -3.48
CA TYR A 467 46.24 -31.29 -4.68
C TYR A 467 47.35 -30.97 -5.70
N TYR A 468 47.68 -29.69 -5.93
CA TYR A 468 48.63 -29.25 -6.95
C TYR A 468 50.01 -28.85 -6.40
N GLU A 469 50.13 -28.41 -5.15
CA GLU A 469 51.41 -27.96 -4.55
C GLU A 469 51.92 -28.89 -3.44
N ASP A 470 51.22 -30.00 -3.21
CA ASP A 470 51.64 -31.08 -2.32
C ASP A 470 51.87 -30.60 -0.88
N HIS A 471 50.92 -29.87 -0.34
CA HIS A 471 51.14 -29.09 0.88
C HIS A 471 49.99 -29.29 1.87
N LEU A 472 50.12 -30.22 2.82
CA LEU A 472 49.11 -30.44 3.87
C LEU A 472 49.52 -29.75 5.17
N LYS A 473 48.88 -28.62 5.51
CA LYS A 473 49.28 -27.80 6.66
C LYS A 473 48.98 -28.48 8.00
N VAL A 474 49.89 -28.36 8.96
CA VAL A 474 49.74 -28.89 10.33
C VAL A 474 49.67 -27.74 11.34
N SER A 475 48.81 -27.87 12.35
CA SER A 475 48.60 -26.83 13.36
C SER A 475 49.78 -26.73 14.33
N LYS A 476 50.10 -25.51 14.80
CA LYS A 476 51.16 -25.29 15.82
C LYS A 476 50.93 -26.11 17.09
N LYS A 477 49.66 -26.35 17.44
CA LYS A 477 49.26 -27.15 18.61
C LYS A 477 49.67 -28.61 18.44
N ILE A 478 49.47 -29.19 17.26
CA ILE A 478 49.88 -30.56 16.97
C ILE A 478 51.40 -30.66 16.99
N ILE A 479 52.10 -29.74 16.32
CA ILE A 479 53.57 -29.74 16.24
C ILE A 479 54.18 -29.67 17.64
N LYS A 480 53.67 -28.79 18.50
CA LYS A 480 54.16 -28.64 19.88
C LYS A 480 53.88 -29.87 20.75
N ARG A 481 52.74 -30.55 20.55
CA ARG A 481 52.35 -31.72 21.36
C ARG A 481 53.00 -33.02 20.91
N MET A 482 53.08 -33.23 19.60
CA MET A 482 53.56 -34.48 19.01
C MET A 482 55.05 -34.45 18.70
N GLN A 483 55.72 -33.28 18.68
CA GLN A 483 57.15 -33.15 18.33
C GLN A 483 57.50 -33.83 16.99
N ILE A 484 56.65 -33.60 15.99
CA ILE A 484 56.68 -34.26 14.69
C ILE A 484 58.07 -34.18 14.04
N LYS A 485 58.63 -35.34 13.66
CA LYS A 485 59.92 -35.42 12.96
C LYS A 485 59.76 -35.20 11.46
N ASN A 486 60.87 -34.91 10.78
CA ASN A 486 60.86 -34.57 9.36
C ASN A 486 60.45 -35.75 8.46
N GLN A 487 60.71 -37.00 8.85
CA GLN A 487 60.27 -38.18 8.10
C GLN A 487 59.07 -38.83 8.77
N ILE A 488 57.99 -38.99 7.98
CA ILE A 488 56.70 -39.46 8.47
C ILE A 488 56.14 -40.50 7.52
N SER A 489 55.54 -41.54 8.07
CA SER A 489 54.77 -42.53 7.32
C SER A 489 53.28 -42.22 7.46
N GLY A 490 52.64 -41.91 6.33
CA GLY A 490 51.19 -41.82 6.22
C GLY A 490 50.61 -43.16 5.82
N ILE A 491 49.58 -43.63 6.51
CA ILE A 491 48.93 -44.91 6.24
C ILE A 491 47.47 -44.66 5.86
N ASP A 492 46.97 -45.30 4.81
CA ASP A 492 45.54 -45.25 4.47
C ASP A 492 44.74 -46.40 5.11
N THR A 493 43.42 -46.39 4.90
CA THR A 493 42.51 -47.41 5.42
C THR A 493 42.69 -48.79 4.80
N LYS A 494 43.45 -48.91 3.70
CA LYS A 494 43.77 -50.16 3.01
C LYS A 494 45.17 -50.69 3.38
N GLY A 495 45.86 -50.06 4.33
CA GLY A 495 47.20 -50.44 4.76
C GLY A 495 48.32 -50.02 3.80
N ARG A 496 48.04 -49.14 2.82
CA ARG A 496 49.09 -48.60 1.93
C ARG A 496 49.84 -47.50 2.65
N ILE A 497 51.17 -47.50 2.45
CA ILE A 497 52.08 -46.59 3.15
C ILE A 497 52.65 -45.55 2.19
N TYR A 498 52.64 -44.31 2.65
CA TYR A 498 53.06 -43.12 1.95
C TYR A 498 54.19 -42.47 2.73
N ASN A 499 55.36 -42.35 2.11
CA ASN A 499 56.47 -41.62 2.70
C ASN A 499 56.24 -40.12 2.54
N LEU A 500 56.10 -39.44 3.66
CA LEU A 500 55.87 -38.01 3.75
C LEU A 500 57.08 -37.33 4.37
N TYR A 501 57.27 -36.07 3.99
CA TYR A 501 58.24 -35.19 4.61
C TYR A 501 57.53 -34.03 5.30
N PHE A 502 57.85 -33.79 6.57
CA PHE A 502 57.34 -32.62 7.29
C PHE A 502 58.33 -31.47 7.23
N ASP A 503 57.90 -30.40 6.58
CA ASP A 503 58.62 -29.14 6.52
C ASP A 503 58.30 -28.31 7.76
N GLN A 504 59.29 -28.14 8.64
CA GLN A 504 59.15 -27.41 9.90
C GLN A 504 58.88 -25.91 9.70
N GLU A 505 59.46 -25.30 8.66
CA GLU A 505 59.30 -23.87 8.37
C GLU A 505 57.91 -23.59 7.80
N LEU A 506 57.49 -24.38 6.81
CA LEU A 506 56.17 -24.27 6.19
C LEU A 506 55.05 -24.87 7.05
N ARG A 507 55.42 -25.68 8.06
CA ARG A 507 54.50 -26.43 8.93
C ARG A 507 53.53 -27.27 8.11
N ALA A 508 54.05 -28.04 7.17
CA ALA A 508 53.22 -28.83 6.26
C ALA A 508 53.86 -30.15 5.85
N PHE A 509 53.04 -31.17 5.61
CA PHE A 509 53.47 -32.40 4.96
C PHE A 509 53.59 -32.20 3.45
N LYS A 510 54.69 -32.71 2.91
CA LYS A 510 54.96 -32.98 1.49
C LYS A 510 54.84 -34.49 1.24
N GLY A 511 54.47 -34.89 0.03
CA GLY A 511 54.25 -36.27 -0.40
C GLY A 511 52.78 -36.74 -0.38
N ILE A 512 51.83 -35.87 -0.02
CA ILE A 512 50.40 -36.22 0.15
C ILE A 512 49.68 -36.48 -1.19
N LYS A 513 50.17 -35.91 -2.30
CA LYS A 513 49.56 -36.05 -3.63
C LYS A 513 49.31 -37.50 -4.04
N LYS A 514 50.25 -38.40 -3.73
CA LYS A 514 50.12 -39.81 -4.10
C LYS A 514 48.96 -40.45 -3.33
N PHE A 515 48.87 -40.19 -2.02
CA PHE A 515 47.75 -40.63 -1.19
C PHE A 515 46.40 -40.13 -1.74
N LEU A 516 46.31 -38.83 -2.09
CA LEU A 516 45.06 -38.25 -2.62
C LEU A 516 44.61 -38.94 -3.91
N LYS A 517 45.55 -39.20 -4.83
CA LYS A 517 45.27 -39.90 -6.10
C LYS A 517 44.89 -41.36 -5.89
N ASP A 518 45.65 -42.09 -5.09
CA ASP A 518 45.46 -43.52 -4.83
C ASP A 518 44.14 -43.81 -4.08
N ASN A 519 43.56 -42.78 -3.45
CA ASN A 519 42.30 -42.84 -2.72
C ASN A 519 41.15 -42.04 -3.39
N ASP A 520 41.30 -41.57 -4.64
CA ASP A 520 40.29 -40.84 -5.41
C ASP A 520 39.66 -39.65 -4.65
N LEU A 521 40.50 -38.87 -3.96
CA LEU A 521 40.08 -37.70 -3.19
C LEU A 521 40.18 -36.42 -4.04
N LYS A 522 39.10 -35.65 -4.12
CA LYS A 522 38.95 -34.45 -4.96
C LYS A 522 39.01 -33.16 -4.14
N ILE A 523 39.22 -32.04 -4.83
CA ILE A 523 39.17 -30.71 -4.20
C ILE A 523 37.77 -30.47 -3.65
N GLY A 524 37.68 -30.13 -2.36
CA GLY A 524 36.42 -29.97 -1.64
C GLY A 524 36.10 -31.13 -0.70
N ASP A 525 36.68 -32.31 -0.89
CA ASP A 525 36.46 -33.45 0.00
C ASP A 525 37.16 -33.24 1.35
N TYR A 526 36.68 -33.93 2.38
CA TYR A 526 37.27 -33.84 3.72
C TYR A 526 38.29 -34.96 3.98
N LEU A 527 39.37 -34.59 4.66
CA LEU A 527 40.45 -35.48 5.04
C LEU A 527 40.74 -35.33 6.53
N TYR A 528 40.65 -36.43 7.25
CA TYR A 528 41.04 -36.57 8.65
C TYR A 528 42.46 -37.14 8.72
N VAL A 529 43.33 -36.49 9.49
CA VAL A 529 44.69 -36.95 9.76
C VAL A 529 44.80 -37.26 11.25
N GLU A 530 44.88 -38.54 11.59
CA GLU A 530 45.00 -39.03 12.95
C GLU A 530 46.48 -39.30 13.27
N TYR A 531 47.00 -38.70 14.34
CA TYR A 531 48.41 -38.76 14.67
C TYR A 531 48.65 -39.87 15.71
N TYR A 532 49.33 -40.94 15.29
CA TYR A 532 49.65 -42.10 16.13
C TYR A 532 50.97 -41.91 16.90
N SER A 533 51.95 -41.26 16.28
CA SER A 533 53.23 -40.89 16.91
C SER A 533 53.81 -39.61 16.28
N ASP A 534 55.03 -39.24 16.67
CA ASP A 534 55.81 -38.17 16.05
C ASP A 534 56.26 -38.49 14.60
N GLN A 535 56.08 -39.75 14.16
CA GLN A 535 56.48 -40.26 12.84
C GLN A 535 55.37 -40.96 12.07
N ILE A 536 54.19 -41.17 12.66
CA ILE A 536 53.13 -41.98 12.04
C ILE A 536 51.80 -41.25 12.08
N VAL A 537 51.17 -41.14 10.91
CA VAL A 537 49.82 -40.59 10.75
C VAL A 537 48.94 -41.56 9.96
N LYS A 538 47.68 -41.67 10.34
CA LYS A 538 46.66 -42.35 9.55
C LYS A 538 45.77 -41.34 8.86
N PHE A 539 45.52 -41.57 7.58
CA PHE A 539 44.58 -40.78 6.81
C PHE A 539 43.25 -41.50 6.71
N HIS A 540 42.18 -40.75 6.91
CA HIS A 540 40.81 -41.22 6.75
C HIS A 540 40.03 -40.23 5.89
N LYS A 541 39.25 -40.75 4.94
CA LYS A 541 38.16 -39.98 4.34
C LYS A 541 37.10 -39.68 5.39
N GLN A 542 36.19 -38.77 5.06
CA GLN A 542 35.08 -38.44 5.95
C GLN A 542 34.28 -39.67 6.40
N SER A 543 33.73 -40.43 5.45
CA SER A 543 32.95 -41.63 5.76
C SER A 543 33.77 -42.71 6.47
N GLU A 544 35.07 -42.81 6.19
CA GLU A 544 35.95 -43.75 6.87
C GLU A 544 36.21 -43.35 8.33
N TYR A 545 36.29 -42.06 8.65
CA TYR A 545 36.51 -41.61 10.01
C TYR A 545 35.22 -41.54 10.84
N GLU A 546 34.12 -41.13 10.22
CA GLU A 546 32.83 -40.92 10.88
C GLU A 546 32.04 -42.23 10.98
N GLU A 547 31.99 -43.04 9.92
CA GLU A 547 31.10 -44.19 9.80
C GLU A 547 31.81 -45.56 9.86
N ASP A 548 32.92 -45.76 9.12
CA ASP A 548 33.64 -47.06 9.00
C ASP A 548 35.07 -47.01 9.57
N TYR A 549 35.20 -46.57 10.83
CA TYR A 549 36.51 -46.38 11.46
C TYR A 549 37.27 -47.69 11.64
N LYS A 550 38.47 -47.74 11.05
CA LYS A 550 39.42 -48.84 11.21
C LYS A 550 40.71 -48.33 11.87
N PRO A 551 41.15 -48.87 13.04
CA PRO A 551 42.47 -48.57 13.58
C PRO A 551 43.57 -49.18 12.70
N ILE A 552 44.84 -48.87 12.95
CA ILE A 552 45.96 -49.58 12.29
C ILE A 552 46.10 -50.96 12.93
N LEU A 553 45.95 -52.04 12.15
CA LEU A 553 46.17 -53.41 12.59
C LEU A 553 47.58 -53.89 12.19
N GLU A 554 48.10 -54.89 12.89
CA GLU A 554 49.40 -55.52 12.61
C GLU A 554 49.49 -56.10 11.18
N THR A 555 48.36 -56.59 10.67
CA THR A 555 48.20 -57.08 9.29
C THR A 555 48.22 -55.96 8.25
N ASP A 556 48.04 -54.70 8.62
CA ASP A 556 48.06 -53.59 7.66
C ASP A 556 49.49 -53.13 7.33
N LEU A 557 50.51 -53.72 7.99
CA LEU A 557 51.92 -53.31 7.90
C LEU A 557 52.78 -54.23 7.00
N HIS A 558 52.17 -55.08 6.18
CA HIS A 558 52.86 -56.13 5.40
C HIS A 558 53.92 -55.64 4.38
N GLN A 559 54.11 -54.33 4.18
CA GLN A 559 55.07 -53.75 3.23
C GLN A 559 56.19 -52.90 3.88
N VAL A 560 56.33 -52.92 5.21
CA VAL A 560 57.33 -52.11 5.92
C VAL A 560 58.62 -52.89 6.13
N ASN A 561 59.73 -52.44 5.53
CA ASN A 561 61.07 -53.04 5.74
C ASN A 561 61.83 -52.46 6.95
N SER A 562 61.20 -51.65 7.81
CA SER A 562 61.83 -51.04 8.98
C SER A 562 61.21 -51.54 10.30
N ASN A 563 61.98 -52.32 11.06
CA ASN A 563 61.60 -52.85 12.37
C ASN A 563 61.21 -51.77 13.41
N ILE A 564 61.59 -50.52 13.19
CA ILE A 564 61.30 -49.39 14.11
C ILE A 564 59.85 -48.93 13.98
N VAL A 565 59.35 -48.73 12.75
CA VAL A 565 57.97 -48.27 12.49
C VAL A 565 56.97 -49.35 12.91
N ILE A 566 57.28 -50.62 12.65
CA ILE A 566 56.43 -51.74 13.05
C ILE A 566 56.29 -51.81 14.58
N ASN A 567 57.39 -51.68 15.33
CA ASN A 567 57.34 -51.76 16.80
C ASN A 567 56.60 -50.56 17.44
N GLU A 568 56.71 -49.35 16.88
CA GLU A 568 55.94 -48.19 17.35
C GLU A 568 54.44 -48.32 17.08
N VAL A 569 54.05 -48.80 15.90
CA VAL A 569 52.64 -49.09 15.59
C VAL A 569 52.11 -50.21 16.48
N LEU A 570 52.86 -51.29 16.70
CA LEU A 570 52.45 -52.40 17.55
C LEU A 570 52.26 -51.98 19.01
N ASN A 571 53.08 -51.06 19.53
CA ASN A 571 52.88 -50.50 20.86
C ASN A 571 51.63 -49.60 20.93
N ALA A 572 51.33 -48.85 19.88
CA ALA A 572 50.11 -48.04 19.78
C ALA A 572 48.84 -48.89 19.58
N SER A 573 48.92 -50.03 18.89
CA SER A 573 47.80 -50.95 18.63
C SER A 573 47.55 -51.94 19.77
N LYS A 574 48.54 -52.28 20.61
CA LYS A 574 48.33 -53.13 21.80
C LYS A 574 47.43 -52.49 22.87
N ALA A 575 47.35 -51.16 22.90
CA ALA A 575 46.39 -50.44 23.75
C ALA A 575 44.93 -50.59 23.26
N ASP A 576 44.74 -50.93 21.98
CA ASP A 576 43.44 -50.92 21.30
C ASP A 576 42.68 -52.25 21.35
N ILE A 577 43.34 -53.35 21.75
CA ILE A 577 42.82 -54.73 21.67
C ILE A 577 42.02 -55.13 22.94
N LYS A 578 42.11 -54.38 24.04
CA LYS A 578 41.52 -54.79 25.33
C LYS A 578 40.02 -54.51 25.51
N ASP A 579 39.33 -53.90 24.56
CA ASP A 579 38.01 -53.32 24.86
C ASP A 579 37.02 -53.54 23.71
N GLY A 580 36.37 -54.70 23.74
CA GLY A 580 35.45 -55.21 22.70
C GLY A 580 34.00 -55.37 23.16
N GLN A 581 33.45 -54.41 23.89
CA GLN A 581 31.99 -54.31 24.11
C GLN A 581 31.44 -53.04 23.45
N ARG A 582 30.34 -53.21 22.70
CA ARG A 582 29.57 -52.14 22.08
C ARG A 582 28.76 -51.45 23.19
N ILE A 583 29.01 -50.16 23.41
CA ILE A 583 28.23 -49.37 24.37
C ILE A 583 26.93 -48.96 23.66
N GLU A 584 25.79 -49.42 24.18
CA GLU A 584 24.46 -49.01 23.73
C GLU A 584 24.04 -47.77 24.54
N ILE A 585 23.57 -46.72 23.85
CA ILE A 585 23.21 -45.45 24.50
C ILE A 585 21.76 -45.56 24.97
N VAL A 586 21.56 -45.77 26.27
CA VAL A 586 20.25 -45.97 26.90
C VAL A 586 19.90 -44.90 27.94
N ASP A 587 20.92 -44.18 28.42
CA ASP A 587 20.84 -43.13 29.44
C ASP A 587 21.97 -42.11 29.21
N LEU A 588 22.01 -41.03 30.00
CA LEU A 588 23.03 -39.99 29.84
C LEU A 588 24.43 -40.49 30.22
N GLU A 589 24.53 -41.40 31.18
CA GLU A 589 25.81 -41.95 31.64
C GLU A 589 26.47 -42.80 30.53
N SER A 590 25.70 -43.69 29.89
CA SER A 590 26.13 -44.45 28.71
C SER A 590 26.40 -43.56 27.49
N ALA A 591 25.67 -42.45 27.33
CA ALA A 591 25.98 -41.45 26.30
C ALA A 591 27.33 -40.75 26.55
N ILE A 592 27.64 -40.44 27.82
CA ILE A 592 28.94 -39.88 28.22
C ILE A 592 30.04 -40.92 28.02
N GLU A 593 29.83 -42.17 28.42
CA GLU A 593 30.81 -43.24 28.26
C GLU A 593 31.09 -43.52 26.78
N TYR A 594 30.03 -43.63 25.97
CA TYR A 594 30.12 -43.71 24.51
C TYR A 594 30.88 -42.50 23.95
N GLY A 595 30.50 -41.29 24.34
CA GLY A 595 31.11 -40.05 23.88
C GLY A 595 32.59 -39.92 24.26
N LEU A 596 32.99 -40.32 25.46
CA LEU A 596 34.38 -40.35 25.89
C LEU A 596 35.20 -41.38 25.10
N ARG A 597 34.58 -42.49 24.70
CA ARG A 597 35.22 -43.57 23.93
C ARG A 597 35.36 -43.23 22.44
N TYR A 598 34.30 -42.69 21.84
CA TYR A 598 34.20 -42.47 20.39
C TYR A 598 34.37 -41.01 19.97
N GLY A 599 34.50 -40.09 20.95
CA GLY A 599 34.73 -38.65 20.73
C GLY A 599 33.48 -37.88 20.29
N HIS A 600 32.35 -38.57 20.08
CA HIS A 600 31.12 -37.99 19.61
C HIS A 600 29.89 -38.75 20.10
N VAL A 601 28.72 -38.10 20.06
CA VAL A 601 27.40 -38.71 20.24
C VAL A 601 26.46 -38.17 19.16
N ASN A 602 25.68 -39.05 18.52
CA ASN A 602 24.70 -38.63 17.53
C ASN A 602 23.50 -37.94 18.22
N PHE A 603 23.10 -36.78 17.73
CA PHE A 603 21.97 -36.00 18.25
C PHE A 603 20.66 -36.80 18.28
N ASN A 604 20.44 -37.67 17.28
CA ASN A 604 19.25 -38.52 17.21
C ASN A 604 19.20 -39.56 18.33
N GLU A 605 20.34 -39.97 18.90
CA GLU A 605 20.37 -40.85 20.06
C GLU A 605 20.08 -40.09 21.37
N LEU A 606 20.52 -38.82 21.46
CA LEU A 606 20.23 -37.98 22.63
C LEU A 606 18.75 -37.63 22.77
N ILE A 607 18.05 -37.37 21.66
CA ILE A 607 16.61 -37.06 21.70
C ILE A 607 15.77 -38.24 22.21
N LYS A 608 16.27 -39.48 22.09
CA LYS A 608 15.57 -40.68 22.55
C LYS A 608 15.67 -40.89 24.07
N LEU A 609 16.59 -40.20 24.75
CA LEU A 609 16.81 -40.36 26.18
C LEU A 609 15.66 -39.77 27.01
N ASN A 610 15.33 -40.44 28.11
CA ASN A 610 14.33 -39.95 29.06
C ASN A 610 14.99 -39.15 30.19
N TYR A 611 15.04 -37.84 30.06
CA TYR A 611 15.71 -36.93 31.00
C TYR A 611 14.99 -36.72 32.34
N ASN A 612 13.81 -37.31 32.56
CA ASN A 612 13.08 -37.18 33.82
C ASN A 612 13.78 -37.88 35.02
N GLN A 613 14.79 -38.70 34.76
CA GLN A 613 15.55 -39.46 35.76
C GLN A 613 17.05 -39.10 35.81
N GLU A 614 17.45 -38.03 35.11
CA GLU A 614 18.85 -37.67 34.87
C GLU A 614 19.27 -36.38 35.62
N GLU A 615 20.58 -36.14 35.72
CA GLU A 615 21.13 -34.90 36.31
C GLU A 615 20.87 -33.63 35.47
N VAL A 616 20.34 -33.79 34.26
CA VAL A 616 20.02 -32.72 33.31
C VAL A 616 18.55 -32.74 32.94
N SER A 617 17.95 -31.57 32.76
CA SER A 617 16.50 -31.42 32.57
C SER A 617 16.02 -31.65 31.14
N ASP A 618 16.91 -31.53 30.15
CA ASP A 618 16.61 -31.77 28.74
C ASP A 618 17.86 -32.13 27.92
N HIS A 619 17.65 -32.43 26.64
CA HIS A 619 18.73 -32.73 25.69
C HIS A 619 19.67 -31.55 25.45
N PHE A 620 19.27 -30.30 25.66
CA PHE A 620 20.17 -29.15 25.51
C PHE A 620 21.16 -29.04 26.66
N GLU A 621 20.75 -29.35 27.89
CA GLU A 621 21.64 -29.45 29.04
C GLU A 621 22.56 -30.66 28.93
N ALA A 622 22.07 -31.79 28.41
CA ALA A 622 22.91 -32.93 28.06
C ALA A 622 24.00 -32.57 27.04
N ILE A 623 23.66 -31.83 25.99
CA ILE A 623 24.61 -31.34 24.99
C ILE A 623 25.66 -30.42 25.63
N GLN A 624 25.28 -29.52 26.53
CA GLN A 624 26.23 -28.68 27.25
C GLN A 624 27.18 -29.49 28.14
N LEU A 625 26.67 -30.53 28.80
CA LEU A 625 27.48 -31.42 29.63
C LEU A 625 28.49 -32.21 28.78
N LEU A 626 28.06 -32.71 27.61
CA LEU A 626 28.89 -33.42 26.65
C LEU A 626 29.96 -32.48 26.04
N ASP A 627 29.58 -31.25 25.67
CA ASP A 627 30.50 -30.22 25.15
C ASP A 627 31.56 -29.83 26.20
N ARG A 628 31.17 -29.68 27.48
CA ARG A 628 32.12 -29.49 28.60
C ARG A 628 33.11 -30.64 28.75
N LYS A 629 32.72 -31.86 28.37
CA LYS A 629 33.58 -33.05 28.34
C LYS A 629 34.34 -33.23 27.01
N ASN A 630 34.29 -32.26 26.11
CA ASN A 630 34.85 -32.29 24.75
C ASN A 630 34.31 -33.46 23.89
N ILE A 631 33.03 -33.79 24.05
CA ILE A 631 32.35 -34.82 23.25
C ILE A 631 31.53 -34.09 22.18
N GLU A 632 31.83 -34.35 20.91
CA GLU A 632 31.19 -33.67 19.79
C GLU A 632 29.77 -34.20 19.53
N ILE A 633 28.82 -33.30 19.25
CA ILE A 633 27.46 -33.69 18.87
C ILE A 633 27.36 -33.70 17.35
N VAL A 634 27.15 -34.90 16.80
CA VAL A 634 27.02 -35.11 15.36
C VAL A 634 25.55 -35.14 14.99
N TYR A 635 25.19 -34.42 13.94
CA TYR A 635 23.85 -34.37 13.38
C TYR A 635 23.89 -35.11 12.03
N ASP A 636 22.94 -36.01 11.78
CA ASP A 636 22.82 -36.68 10.48
C ASP A 636 22.59 -35.69 9.32
#